data_AF-A0A5N6RI92-F1
#
_entry.id   AF-A0A5N6RI92-F1
#
_cell.length_a   1.000
_cell.length_b   1.000
_cell.length_c   1.000
_cell.angle_alpha   90.00
_cell.angle_beta   90.00
_cell.angle_gamma   90.00
#
_symmetry.space_group_name_H-M   'P 1'
#
loop_
_entity.id
_entity.type
_entity.pdbx_description
1 polymer ?
#
loop_
_entity_poly.entity_id
_entity_poly.type
_entity_poly.pdbx_seq_one_letter_code
_entity_poly.pdbx_strand_id
1 'polypeptide(L)'
;MEMGMARKWFAWSQVVMSMLMVQIFATGQQLLSRVILSEGTFIFALMAYRHVVAAIGVAPFAFYFERGNAKKLSWSVWCWLFLSALTGITVAMGLFYFGLRDTTATYATNFLNLIPIVTFVFSAITGVEKLGLRTLAGKLKVLGAIFCVAGALTTSLYRGKAFHLSHQGPHGASAVLKTSKPHWGRGTFMLVGSCLSYATWYIVQVKLVKVFPSKYWATMLTCAIASLQSLAIGLCFDRRMAAWRLGWNLQLVTIFYSGTLATAATFCLIVWVITIRGPTYPPMFNPLALIFVALSEALILGVDIRLGTLLGMIMIIVGLYSFLYGKKMEMERLFQTKNDADASTTQESAVYNFLDFSLVGCVSLKWFCLWILSMCVYIGEAGMRKERRVNKMKGRISRIGSYAIASSVKDHPQQPCITCTTFNILAPIYKRLNHEDPSCRESDYRTYWLARNHSILDWLLYERSSIICLQELWVGNEELVNLYEKRFGDAGYLTFKLGRTNNRGDGLLTAVRKDYFKVLNHRELHFNDCGDRVAQLLHVELNPPFSQCRNNDIRQEILIVNTHLLFPHDSSLCLVRLQQVYKILQYVESYQKENKLNPMPVMLCGDWNGSKRGHVYKFLRSQGFVSSYDTAHQYTDADAHKWVSHRNHRGNICGVDFIWLLNPDRYRKLLKTSWSDAVFGMFKYLLRKASLTENDAFAFLKADNHGEYITYSGFCEALRQLNLIGHCNGLSVEETKDLWFQADIDGNGVVDYSEFQQQRIWNPTGSEQRDENSNERGGGSKGIQEQTIGFSVKNAVFFPPEVEKGRWPEDFSLSDHARLTVVFSPIRMPCSQSTS
;
A
#
# COMPACT_ATOMS: atom_id res chain seq x y z
N MET A 1 41.38 38.32 20.47
CA MET A 1 41.54 36.85 20.38
C MET A 1 40.24 36.14 19.96
N GLU A 2 39.06 36.58 20.43
CA GLU A 2 37.75 35.98 20.12
C GLU A 2 37.33 35.99 18.64
N MET A 3 37.60 37.06 17.88
CA MET A 3 37.26 37.12 16.44
C MET A 3 37.99 36.08 15.58
N GLY A 4 39.23 35.74 15.91
CA GLY A 4 40.01 34.72 15.20
C GLY A 4 39.55 33.29 15.52
N MET A 5 39.02 33.12 16.72
CA MET A 5 38.43 31.88 17.23
C MET A 5 37.11 31.56 16.51
N ALA A 6 36.20 32.54 16.40
CA ALA A 6 34.94 32.37 15.67
C ALA A 6 35.13 32.08 14.17
N ARG A 7 36.10 32.75 13.50
CA ARG A 7 36.41 32.49 12.09
C ARG A 7 36.95 31.08 11.82
N LYS A 8 37.83 30.57 12.69
CA LYS A 8 38.35 29.20 12.58
C LYS A 8 37.27 28.14 12.88
N TRP A 9 36.36 28.41 13.81
CA TRP A 9 35.16 27.60 14.05
C TRP A 9 34.26 27.47 12.84
N PHE A 10 33.93 28.62 12.26
CA PHE A 10 33.10 28.68 11.07
C PHE A 10 33.71 27.84 9.95
N ALA A 11 35.03 27.96 9.72
CA ALA A 11 35.74 27.19 8.69
C ALA A 11 35.71 25.66 8.89
N TRP A 12 35.85 25.16 10.12
CA TRP A 12 35.79 23.71 10.39
C TRP A 12 34.38 23.14 10.26
N SER A 13 33.37 23.88 10.73
CA SER A 13 31.97 23.49 10.59
C SER A 13 31.54 23.44 9.12
N GLN A 14 32.00 24.39 8.30
CA GLN A 14 31.68 24.46 6.87
C GLN A 14 32.05 23.19 6.09
N VAL A 15 33.21 22.58 6.40
CA VAL A 15 33.67 21.36 5.70
C VAL A 15 32.75 20.17 5.99
N VAL A 16 32.34 19.98 7.25
CA VAL A 16 31.41 18.91 7.64
C VAL A 16 30.03 19.17 7.06
N MET A 17 29.52 20.41 7.20
CA MET A 17 28.21 20.80 6.65
C MET A 17 28.13 20.63 5.13
N SER A 18 29.22 20.94 4.43
CA SER A 18 29.29 20.73 2.98
C SER A 18 29.17 19.26 2.61
N MET A 19 29.81 18.35 3.37
CA MET A 19 29.68 16.91 3.11
C MET A 19 28.30 16.38 3.47
N LEU A 20 27.65 16.88 4.54
CA LEU A 20 26.25 16.53 4.84
C LEU A 20 25.31 16.96 3.70
N MET A 21 25.50 18.17 3.17
CA MET A 21 24.73 18.70 2.04
C MET A 21 24.94 17.86 0.76
N VAL A 22 26.18 17.43 0.50
CA VAL A 22 26.49 16.48 -0.58
C VAL A 22 25.71 15.18 -0.43
N GLN A 23 25.60 14.63 0.77
CA GLN A 23 24.84 13.39 0.98
C GLN A 23 23.33 13.60 0.80
N ILE A 24 22.77 14.74 1.22
CA ILE A 24 21.35 15.09 0.98
C ILE A 24 21.05 15.17 -0.53
N PHE A 25 21.91 15.85 -1.30
CA PHE A 25 21.77 15.93 -2.76
C PHE A 25 21.92 14.56 -3.43
N ALA A 26 22.88 13.74 -2.96
CA ALA A 26 23.07 12.39 -3.47
C ALA A 26 21.84 11.50 -3.20
N THR A 27 21.24 11.57 -2.00
CA THR A 27 20.01 10.86 -1.64
C THR A 27 18.84 11.23 -2.57
N GLY A 28 18.59 12.52 -2.79
CA GLY A 28 17.54 12.94 -3.73
C GLY A 28 17.79 12.47 -5.16
N GLN A 29 19.05 12.50 -5.62
CA GLN A 29 19.43 12.00 -6.95
C GLN A 29 19.16 10.50 -7.10
N GLN A 30 19.47 9.70 -6.09
CA GLN A 30 19.28 8.24 -6.13
C GLN A 30 17.79 7.87 -6.27
N LEU A 31 16.93 8.51 -5.48
CA LEU A 31 15.48 8.29 -5.52
C LEU A 31 14.90 8.67 -6.89
N LEU A 32 15.19 9.88 -7.38
CA LEU A 32 14.71 10.35 -8.69
C LEU A 32 15.25 9.50 -9.85
N SER A 33 16.54 9.15 -9.83
CA SER A 33 17.16 8.34 -10.90
C SER A 33 16.53 6.96 -11.02
N ARG A 34 16.13 6.35 -9.89
CA ARG A 34 15.45 5.05 -9.91
C ARG A 34 14.09 5.15 -10.60
N VAL A 35 13.36 6.23 -10.35
CA VAL A 35 12.00 6.48 -10.87
C VAL A 35 11.99 6.83 -12.36
N ILE A 36 13.12 7.17 -12.98
CA ILE A 36 13.20 7.37 -14.45
C ILE A 36 13.84 6.20 -15.23
N LEU A 37 14.75 5.44 -14.60
CA LEU A 37 15.40 4.28 -15.25
C LEU A 37 14.43 3.09 -15.42
N SER A 38 13.55 2.94 -14.45
CA SER A 38 12.22 2.32 -14.51
C SER A 38 11.44 2.35 -15.81
N GLU A 39 11.33 3.54 -16.40
CA GLU A 39 10.46 3.89 -17.52
C GLU A 39 11.17 3.61 -18.85
N GLY A 40 12.39 3.05 -18.79
CA GLY A 40 13.19 2.69 -19.95
C GLY A 40 14.06 3.83 -20.47
N THR A 41 14.34 4.86 -19.67
CA THR A 41 15.16 6.01 -20.08
C THR A 41 16.55 5.57 -20.56
N PHE A 42 16.97 6.08 -21.72
CA PHE A 42 18.31 5.83 -22.25
C PHE A 42 19.39 6.53 -21.39
N ILE A 43 20.22 5.73 -20.71
CA ILE A 43 21.18 6.18 -19.69
C ILE A 43 22.18 7.22 -20.24
N PHE A 44 22.72 7.01 -21.44
CA PHE A 44 23.71 7.93 -22.01
C PHE A 44 23.11 9.28 -22.39
N ALA A 45 21.84 9.33 -22.83
CA ALA A 45 21.13 10.59 -23.06
C ALA A 45 20.92 11.34 -21.74
N LEU A 46 20.44 10.65 -20.69
CA LEU A 46 20.31 11.20 -19.34
C LEU A 46 21.65 11.80 -18.85
N MET A 47 22.75 11.07 -19.05
CA MET A 47 24.09 11.53 -18.69
C MET A 47 24.52 12.73 -19.53
N ALA A 48 24.36 12.74 -20.84
CA ALA A 48 24.74 13.88 -21.67
C ALA A 48 24.02 15.16 -21.19
N TYR A 49 22.69 15.13 -21.14
CA TYR A 49 21.89 16.31 -20.82
C TYR A 49 22.14 16.84 -19.40
N ARG A 50 22.26 15.98 -18.38
CA ARG A 50 22.49 16.46 -17.00
C ARG A 50 23.84 17.16 -16.82
N HIS A 51 24.88 16.75 -17.54
CA HIS A 51 26.18 17.42 -17.44
C HIS A 51 26.27 18.70 -18.28
N VAL A 52 25.48 18.81 -19.36
CA VAL A 52 25.26 20.12 -20.00
C VAL A 52 24.65 21.10 -18.99
N VAL A 53 23.58 20.68 -18.30
CA VAL A 53 22.95 21.50 -17.26
C VAL A 53 23.93 21.83 -16.14
N ALA A 54 24.74 20.86 -15.70
CA ALA A 54 25.76 21.10 -14.68
C ALA A 54 26.80 22.13 -15.14
N ALA A 55 27.32 22.01 -16.37
CA ALA A 55 28.28 22.95 -16.92
C ALA A 55 27.69 24.38 -17.00
N ILE A 56 26.44 24.51 -17.47
CA ILE A 56 25.73 25.79 -17.50
C ILE A 56 25.52 26.34 -16.08
N GLY A 57 25.17 25.49 -15.12
CA GLY A 57 24.96 25.89 -13.72
C GLY A 57 26.24 26.39 -13.02
N VAL A 58 27.40 25.80 -13.33
CA VAL A 58 28.69 26.24 -12.77
C VAL A 58 29.26 27.46 -13.52
N ALA A 59 28.89 27.65 -14.78
CA ALA A 59 29.46 28.69 -15.64
C ALA A 59 29.44 30.11 -15.02
N PRO A 60 28.32 30.62 -14.44
CA PRO A 60 28.31 31.94 -13.80
C PRO A 60 29.37 32.09 -12.71
N PHE A 61 29.58 31.05 -11.90
CA PHE A 61 30.58 31.06 -10.83
C PHE A 61 32.01 31.05 -11.39
N ALA A 62 32.26 30.26 -12.43
CA ALA A 62 33.57 30.21 -13.09
C ALA A 62 33.92 31.54 -13.75
N PHE A 63 32.97 32.15 -14.47
CA PHE A 63 33.18 33.43 -15.15
C PHE A 63 33.25 34.63 -14.19
N TYR A 64 32.55 34.58 -13.05
CA TYR A 64 32.54 35.66 -12.07
C TYR A 64 33.71 35.57 -11.08
N PHE A 65 33.89 34.44 -10.39
CA PHE A 65 34.88 34.31 -9.31
C PHE A 65 36.30 33.99 -9.83
N GLU A 66 36.41 33.37 -11.00
CA GLU A 66 37.70 32.94 -11.57
C GLU A 66 37.96 33.61 -12.94
N ARG A 67 37.46 34.84 -13.11
CA ARG A 67 37.61 35.64 -14.33
C ARG A 67 39.10 35.85 -14.66
N GLY A 68 39.51 35.50 -15.88
CA GLY A 68 40.88 35.67 -16.37
C GLY A 68 41.78 34.42 -16.26
N ASN A 69 41.39 33.40 -15.50
CA ASN A 69 42.17 32.16 -15.38
C ASN A 69 42.03 31.19 -16.56
N ALA A 70 41.07 31.41 -17.46
CA ALA A 70 40.86 30.62 -18.68
C ALA A 70 42.08 30.61 -19.63
N LYS A 71 42.96 31.62 -19.54
CA LYS A 71 44.15 31.77 -20.41
C LYS A 71 45.32 30.82 -20.05
N LYS A 72 45.18 29.93 -19.06
CA LYS A 72 46.23 29.03 -18.56
C LYS A 72 46.00 27.53 -18.85
N LEU A 73 45.19 27.17 -19.86
CA LEU A 73 44.90 25.78 -20.20
C LEU A 73 46.03 25.15 -21.04
N SER A 74 46.91 24.38 -20.41
CA SER A 74 47.92 23.56 -21.11
C SER A 74 47.36 22.21 -21.57
N TRP A 75 48.05 21.53 -22.49
CA TRP A 75 47.66 20.18 -22.93
C TRP A 75 47.59 19.18 -21.77
N SER A 76 48.50 19.29 -20.80
CA SER A 76 48.48 18.46 -19.58
C SER A 76 47.19 18.66 -18.77
N VAL A 77 46.68 19.90 -18.67
CA VAL A 77 45.41 20.20 -17.99
C VAL A 77 44.25 19.53 -18.72
N TRP A 78 44.20 19.59 -20.05
CA TRP A 78 43.18 18.90 -20.84
C TRP A 78 43.19 17.39 -20.63
N CYS A 79 44.37 16.76 -20.56
CA CYS A 79 44.47 15.33 -20.24
C CYS A 79 43.91 15.00 -18.85
N TRP A 80 44.23 15.79 -17.83
CA TRP A 80 43.70 15.58 -16.47
C TRP A 80 42.20 15.84 -16.37
N LEU A 81 41.67 16.85 -17.07
CA LEU A 81 40.23 17.11 -17.16
C LEU A 81 39.51 15.97 -17.87
N PHE A 82 40.07 15.46 -18.97
CA PHE A 82 39.51 14.31 -19.69
C PHE A 82 39.51 13.05 -18.84
N LEU A 83 40.61 12.76 -18.13
CA LEU A 83 40.70 11.60 -17.23
C LEU A 83 39.74 11.74 -16.04
N SER A 84 39.57 12.95 -15.50
CA SER A 84 38.61 13.24 -14.44
C SER A 84 37.17 13.00 -14.91
N ALA A 85 36.80 13.50 -16.09
CA ALA A 85 35.50 13.28 -16.72
C ALA A 85 35.26 11.79 -17.00
N LEU A 86 36.27 11.09 -17.52
CA LEU A 86 36.18 9.68 -17.86
C LEU A 86 35.94 8.82 -16.61
N THR A 87 36.76 9.01 -15.58
CA THR A 87 36.70 8.20 -14.36
C THR A 87 35.49 8.56 -13.50
N GLY A 88 35.28 9.82 -13.14
CA GLY A 88 34.25 10.21 -12.17
C GLY A 88 32.83 10.25 -12.71
N ILE A 89 32.68 10.46 -14.01
CA ILE A 89 31.36 10.62 -14.62
C ILE A 89 31.07 9.46 -15.56
N THR A 90 31.83 9.34 -16.65
CA THR A 90 31.47 8.45 -17.76
C THR A 90 31.51 6.98 -17.33
N VAL A 91 32.60 6.56 -16.70
CA VAL A 91 32.78 5.18 -16.24
C VAL A 91 32.10 4.97 -14.89
N ALA A 92 32.43 5.76 -13.86
CA ALA A 92 31.86 5.55 -12.53
C ALA A 92 30.33 5.65 -12.51
N MET A 93 29.79 6.79 -12.96
CA MET A 93 28.35 6.99 -12.90
C MET A 93 27.58 6.22 -13.98
N GLY A 94 28.17 6.03 -15.16
CA GLY A 94 27.59 5.17 -16.19
C GLY A 94 27.44 3.73 -15.73
N LEU A 95 28.52 3.12 -15.23
CA LEU A 95 28.47 1.75 -14.69
C LEU A 95 27.55 1.65 -13.47
N PHE A 96 27.49 2.68 -12.62
CA PHE A 96 26.52 2.72 -11.52
C PHE A 96 25.08 2.67 -12.02
N TYR A 97 24.73 3.45 -13.05
CA TYR A 97 23.36 3.45 -13.59
C TYR A 97 23.00 2.14 -14.30
N PHE A 98 23.92 1.52 -15.03
CA PHE A 98 23.69 0.19 -15.59
C PHE A 98 23.54 -0.87 -14.49
N GLY A 99 24.37 -0.81 -13.44
CA GLY A 99 24.25 -1.66 -12.26
C GLY A 99 22.92 -1.45 -11.51
N LEU A 100 22.48 -0.21 -11.35
CA LEU A 100 21.21 0.18 -10.72
C LEU A 100 19.99 -0.26 -11.55
N ARG A 101 20.11 -0.28 -12.89
CA ARG A 101 19.07 -0.79 -13.79
C ARG A 101 18.94 -2.31 -13.68
N ASP A 102 20.07 -3.01 -13.60
CA ASP A 102 20.13 -4.49 -13.62
C ASP A 102 19.98 -5.13 -12.22
N THR A 103 19.98 -4.33 -11.15
CA THR A 103 19.82 -4.78 -9.74
C THR A 103 18.80 -3.91 -8.98
N THR A 104 18.72 -4.03 -7.66
CA THR A 104 17.84 -3.21 -6.81
C THR A 104 18.55 -1.93 -6.32
N ALA A 105 17.77 -0.88 -6.00
CA ALA A 105 18.33 0.38 -5.49
C ALA A 105 19.12 0.20 -4.20
N THR A 106 18.61 -0.62 -3.27
CA THR A 106 19.31 -0.97 -2.02
C THR A 106 20.60 -1.74 -2.31
N TYR A 107 20.57 -2.70 -3.23
CA TYR A 107 21.75 -3.48 -3.59
C TYR A 107 22.83 -2.59 -4.22
N ALA A 108 22.50 -1.77 -5.21
CA ALA A 108 23.42 -0.83 -5.83
C ALA A 108 23.99 0.19 -4.83
N THR A 109 23.17 0.72 -3.92
CA THR A 109 23.60 1.69 -2.91
C THR A 109 24.56 1.07 -1.90
N ASN A 110 24.44 -0.23 -1.59
CA ASN A 110 25.39 -0.92 -0.72
C ASN A 110 26.82 -0.90 -1.26
N PHE A 111 27.00 -0.96 -2.59
CA PHE A 111 28.32 -0.89 -3.22
C PHE A 111 28.98 0.48 -3.04
N LEU A 112 28.22 1.57 -2.93
CA LEU A 112 28.78 2.91 -2.69
C LEU A 112 29.52 3.01 -1.35
N ASN A 113 29.22 2.13 -0.39
CA ASN A 113 29.94 2.03 0.88
C ASN A 113 31.33 1.41 0.75
N LEU A 114 31.64 0.76 -0.38
CA LEU A 114 32.99 0.26 -0.67
C LEU A 114 33.92 1.38 -1.16
N ILE A 115 33.38 2.47 -1.70
CA ILE A 115 34.16 3.60 -2.21
C ILE A 115 35.18 4.14 -1.19
N PRO A 116 34.84 4.42 0.09
CA PRO A 116 35.83 4.87 1.06
C PRO A 116 36.98 3.88 1.24
N ILE A 117 36.68 2.58 1.36
CA ILE A 117 37.70 1.52 1.53
C ILE A 117 38.66 1.50 0.34
N VAL A 118 38.11 1.47 -0.88
CA VAL A 118 38.92 1.44 -2.09
C VAL A 118 39.74 2.72 -2.24
N THR A 119 39.15 3.88 -1.89
CA THR A 119 39.85 5.18 -1.93
C THR A 119 41.00 5.22 -0.94
N PHE A 120 40.85 4.61 0.24
CA PHE A 120 41.95 4.43 1.20
C PHE A 120 43.09 3.62 0.61
N VAL A 121 42.78 2.46 0.03
CA VAL A 121 43.77 1.58 -0.61
C VAL A 121 44.49 2.31 -1.74
N PHE A 122 43.75 3.00 -2.62
CA PHE A 122 44.34 3.77 -3.71
C PHE A 122 45.17 4.96 -3.22
N SER A 123 44.74 5.64 -2.16
CA SER A 123 45.51 6.72 -1.54
C SER A 123 46.81 6.21 -0.93
N ALA A 124 46.81 5.01 -0.37
CA ALA A 124 48.00 4.32 0.15
C ALA A 124 48.98 4.00 -0.97
N ILE A 125 48.50 3.34 -2.04
CA ILE A 125 49.32 2.90 -3.18
C ILE A 125 49.92 4.10 -3.92
N THR A 126 49.12 5.14 -4.17
CA THR A 126 49.57 6.33 -4.90
C THR A 126 50.36 7.31 -4.04
N GLY A 127 50.46 7.06 -2.72
CA GLY A 127 51.15 7.92 -1.77
C GLY A 127 50.56 9.34 -1.66
N VAL A 128 49.33 9.55 -2.15
CA VAL A 128 48.68 10.87 -2.19
C VAL A 128 48.26 11.31 -0.78
N GLU A 129 48.03 10.34 0.11
CA GLU A 129 47.81 10.57 1.55
C GLU A 129 48.68 9.62 2.38
N LYS A 130 49.43 10.15 3.35
CA LYS A 130 50.24 9.34 4.28
C LYS A 130 49.33 8.77 5.36
N LEU A 131 48.92 7.51 5.22
CA LEU A 131 47.94 6.90 6.13
C LEU A 131 48.48 6.57 7.53
N GLY A 132 49.80 6.54 7.71
CA GLY A 132 50.43 6.40 9.02
C GLY A 132 49.85 5.25 9.85
N LEU A 133 49.70 4.05 9.27
CA LEU A 133 49.00 2.90 9.89
C LEU A 133 49.56 2.47 11.26
N ARG A 134 50.81 2.83 11.55
CA ARG A 134 51.46 2.59 12.85
C ARG A 134 51.10 3.63 13.91
N THR A 135 50.56 4.78 13.50
CA THR A 135 50.13 5.86 14.39
C THR A 135 48.70 5.65 14.89
N LEU A 136 48.38 6.16 16.08
CA LEU A 136 47.02 6.11 16.63
C LEU A 136 45.99 6.75 15.69
N ALA A 137 46.34 7.88 15.06
CA ALA A 137 45.51 8.57 14.07
C ALA A 137 45.19 7.68 12.86
N GLY A 138 46.20 6.98 12.32
CA GLY A 138 46.02 6.03 11.22
C GLY A 138 45.15 4.83 11.60
N LYS A 139 45.36 4.25 12.79
CA LYS A 139 44.52 3.14 13.31
C LYS A 139 43.05 3.55 13.45
N LEU A 140 42.79 4.75 13.97
CA LEU A 140 41.43 5.30 14.12
C LEU A 140 40.74 5.53 12.78
N LYS A 141 41.47 5.99 11.75
CA LYS A 141 40.92 6.14 10.39
C LYS A 141 40.46 4.81 9.80
N VAL A 142 41.29 3.76 9.92
CA VAL A 142 40.99 2.42 9.39
C VAL A 142 39.84 1.77 10.15
N LEU A 143 39.86 1.84 11.50
CA LEU A 143 38.76 1.35 12.32
C LEU A 143 37.45 2.07 11.97
N GLY A 144 37.49 3.40 11.83
CA GLY A 144 36.33 4.19 11.41
C GLY A 144 35.75 3.74 10.08
N ALA A 145 36.61 3.47 9.09
CA ALA A 145 36.20 2.93 7.79
C ALA A 145 35.54 1.55 7.90
N ILE A 146 36.12 0.64 8.68
CA ILE A 146 35.57 -0.70 8.92
C ILE A 146 34.19 -0.62 9.58
N PHE A 147 34.04 0.20 10.63
CA PHE A 147 32.76 0.40 11.31
C PHE A 147 31.68 1.01 10.41
N CYS A 148 32.03 1.96 9.54
CA CYS A 148 31.11 2.51 8.56
C CYS A 148 30.58 1.45 7.59
N VAL A 149 31.45 0.59 7.09
CA VAL A 149 31.10 -0.47 6.13
C VAL A 149 30.31 -1.57 6.81
N ALA A 150 30.75 -2.00 8.00
CA ALA A 150 30.02 -2.97 8.80
C ALA A 150 28.62 -2.45 9.13
N GLY A 151 28.48 -1.18 9.53
CA GLY A 151 27.18 -0.56 9.79
C GLY A 151 26.29 -0.52 8.56
N ALA A 152 26.82 -0.16 7.38
CA ALA A 152 26.08 -0.19 6.13
C ALA A 152 25.64 -1.61 5.70
N LEU A 153 26.48 -2.62 5.95
CA LEU A 153 26.10 -4.02 5.73
C LEU A 153 25.03 -4.46 6.74
N THR A 154 25.13 -4.07 8.00
CA THR A 154 24.12 -4.33 9.03
C THR A 154 22.78 -3.69 8.68
N THR A 155 22.75 -2.46 8.16
CA THR A 155 21.50 -1.81 7.71
C THR A 155 20.79 -2.59 6.62
N SER A 156 21.54 -3.34 5.80
CA SER A 156 21.03 -4.02 4.61
C SER A 156 20.78 -5.51 4.77
N LEU A 157 21.59 -6.19 5.59
CA LEU A 157 21.56 -7.65 5.76
C LEU A 157 20.80 -8.08 7.02
N TYR A 158 20.83 -7.27 8.09
CA TYR A 158 20.18 -7.67 9.34
C TYR A 158 18.70 -7.23 9.34
N ARG A 159 17.80 -8.18 9.07
CA ARG A 159 16.36 -7.99 9.28
C ARG A 159 16.03 -8.29 10.74
N GLY A 160 15.64 -7.26 11.49
CA GLY A 160 15.19 -7.36 12.89
C GLY A 160 13.83 -6.69 13.10
N LYS A 161 13.35 -6.67 14.35
CA LYS A 161 12.03 -6.09 14.73
C LYS A 161 11.88 -4.63 14.28
N ALA A 162 10.69 -4.24 13.83
CA ALA A 162 10.36 -2.91 13.33
C ALA A 162 9.95 -1.96 14.48
N PHE A 163 10.41 -0.70 14.43
CA PHE A 163 10.07 0.34 15.42
C PHE A 163 9.24 1.44 14.77
N HIS A 164 8.01 1.63 15.27
CA HIS A 164 7.06 2.61 14.73
C HIS A 164 7.27 4.02 15.32
N LEU A 165 7.57 5.01 14.48
CA LEU A 165 7.53 6.44 14.83
C LEU A 165 6.26 7.10 14.27
N SER A 166 5.57 7.91 15.07
CA SER A 166 4.13 8.18 14.89
C SER A 166 3.74 9.33 13.94
N HIS A 167 2.47 9.23 13.50
CA HIS A 167 1.46 10.24 13.10
C HIS A 167 1.49 10.89 11.70
N GLN A 168 0.30 10.80 11.07
CA GLN A 168 -0.18 11.38 9.81
C GLN A 168 0.08 10.51 8.56
N GLY A 169 -0.98 10.28 7.78
CA GLY A 169 -0.87 9.67 6.45
C GLY A 169 0.03 10.52 5.55
N PRO A 170 0.58 10.00 4.44
CA PRO A 170 -0.23 9.87 3.23
C PRO A 170 0.26 8.80 2.23
N HIS A 171 -0.51 8.61 1.16
CA HIS A 171 -0.05 8.30 -0.21
C HIS A 171 1.39 7.78 -0.40
N GLY A 172 1.53 6.47 -0.58
CA GLY A 172 2.71 5.84 -1.16
C GLY A 172 2.37 5.22 -2.51
N ALA A 173 2.40 6.02 -3.58
CA ALA A 173 2.49 5.51 -4.93
C ALA A 173 3.81 4.75 -5.08
N SER A 174 3.82 3.46 -4.76
CA SER A 174 4.85 2.57 -5.26
C SER A 174 4.61 2.44 -6.75
N ALA A 175 5.29 3.27 -7.54
CA ALA A 175 5.47 3.04 -8.96
C ALA A 175 6.05 1.62 -9.09
N VAL A 176 5.19 0.65 -9.40
CA VAL A 176 5.60 -0.70 -9.77
C VAL A 176 6.27 -0.54 -11.14
N LEU A 177 7.57 -0.28 -11.08
CA LEU A 177 8.48 -0.49 -12.18
C LEU A 177 8.31 -1.91 -12.67
N LYS A 178 7.97 -2.06 -13.96
CA LYS A 178 8.16 -3.31 -14.68
C LYS A 178 9.63 -3.70 -14.61
N THR A 179 9.98 -4.64 -13.73
CA THR A 179 11.34 -5.17 -13.64
C THR A 179 11.56 -6.18 -14.77
N SER A 180 12.43 -5.80 -15.71
CA SER A 180 13.05 -6.75 -16.64
C SER A 180 13.81 -7.82 -15.85
N LYS A 181 13.90 -9.03 -16.41
CA LYS A 181 14.58 -10.19 -15.80
C LYS A 181 16.00 -9.79 -15.32
N PRO A 182 16.32 -9.91 -14.02
CA PRO A 182 17.57 -9.38 -13.48
C PRO A 182 18.76 -10.28 -13.84
N HIS A 183 19.76 -9.71 -14.51
CA HIS A 183 21.08 -10.34 -14.71
C HIS A 183 22.02 -9.92 -13.57
N TRP A 184 21.82 -10.49 -12.38
CA TRP A 184 22.53 -10.13 -11.16
C TRP A 184 24.05 -10.10 -11.32
N GLY A 185 24.65 -11.09 -12.01
CA GLY A 185 26.11 -11.13 -12.23
C GLY A 185 26.64 -9.94 -13.04
N ARG A 186 25.92 -9.52 -14.10
CA ARG A 186 26.29 -8.35 -14.91
C ARG A 186 26.18 -7.07 -14.09
N GLY A 187 25.09 -6.94 -13.32
CA GLY A 187 24.87 -5.81 -12.44
C GLY A 187 25.96 -5.66 -11.37
N THR A 188 26.34 -6.76 -10.70
CA THR A 188 27.42 -6.76 -9.70
C THR A 188 28.77 -6.36 -10.30
N PHE A 189 29.14 -6.88 -11.48
CA PHE A 189 30.38 -6.49 -12.16
C PHE A 189 30.41 -4.99 -12.47
N MET A 190 29.30 -4.44 -12.96
CA MET A 190 29.17 -3.00 -13.24
C MET A 190 29.29 -2.16 -11.96
N LEU A 191 28.66 -2.58 -10.86
CA LEU A 191 28.73 -1.86 -9.57
C LEU A 191 30.15 -1.87 -8.97
N VAL A 192 30.86 -3.00 -9.05
CA VAL A 192 32.28 -3.07 -8.63
C VAL A 192 33.14 -2.13 -9.47
N GLY A 193 32.99 -2.17 -10.79
CA GLY A 193 33.70 -1.28 -11.71
C GLY A 193 33.43 0.20 -11.41
N SER A 194 32.17 0.54 -11.08
CA SER A 194 31.80 1.89 -10.63
C SER A 194 32.56 2.32 -9.37
N CYS A 195 32.65 1.46 -8.34
CA CYS A 195 33.34 1.80 -7.10
C CYS A 195 34.84 2.02 -7.28
N LEU A 196 35.49 1.17 -8.09
CA LEU A 196 36.91 1.34 -8.45
C LEU A 196 37.14 2.65 -9.21
N SER A 197 36.21 3.01 -10.10
CA SER A 197 36.29 4.22 -10.90
C SER A 197 36.08 5.49 -10.07
N TYR A 198 35.09 5.51 -9.15
CA TYR A 198 34.92 6.62 -8.19
C TYR A 198 36.14 6.79 -7.30
N ALA A 199 36.72 5.71 -6.78
CA ALA A 199 37.94 5.79 -5.98
C ALA A 199 39.10 6.39 -6.78
N THR A 200 39.26 5.99 -8.04
CA THR A 200 40.25 6.58 -8.97
C THR A 200 40.00 8.07 -9.17
N TRP A 201 38.74 8.47 -9.36
CA TRP A 201 38.35 9.86 -9.57
C TRP A 201 38.75 10.76 -8.39
N TYR A 202 38.53 10.32 -7.14
CA TYR A 202 38.98 11.09 -5.96
C TYR A 202 40.50 11.34 -5.97
N ILE A 203 41.29 10.38 -6.43
CA ILE A 203 42.75 10.54 -6.57
C ILE A 203 43.10 11.49 -7.73
N VAL A 204 42.45 11.32 -8.88
CA VAL A 204 42.62 12.19 -10.06
C VAL A 204 42.30 13.64 -9.71
N GLN A 205 41.26 13.89 -8.91
CA GLN A 205 40.89 15.23 -8.45
C GLN A 205 42.01 15.92 -7.68
N VAL A 206 42.73 15.20 -6.80
CA VAL A 206 43.88 15.77 -6.08
C VAL A 206 44.99 16.20 -7.04
N LYS A 207 45.25 15.40 -8.08
CA LYS A 207 46.28 15.70 -9.09
C LYS A 207 45.85 16.85 -9.99
N LEU A 208 44.58 16.85 -10.43
CA LEU A 208 44.00 17.89 -11.26
C LEU A 208 44.05 19.25 -10.57
N VAL A 209 43.61 19.35 -9.31
CA VAL A 209 43.63 20.61 -8.55
C VAL A 209 45.05 21.15 -8.36
N LYS A 210 46.06 20.28 -8.27
CA LYS A 210 47.48 20.70 -8.16
C LYS A 210 47.98 21.34 -9.46
N VAL A 211 47.55 20.84 -10.61
CA VAL A 211 47.97 21.36 -11.93
C VAL A 211 47.11 22.55 -12.35
N PHE A 212 45.82 22.53 -12.00
CA PHE A 212 44.84 23.55 -12.36
C PHE A 212 43.99 23.94 -11.14
N PRO A 213 44.41 24.95 -10.35
CA PRO A 213 43.79 25.30 -9.07
C PRO A 213 42.47 26.10 -9.19
N SER A 214 41.92 26.26 -10.39
CA SER A 214 40.64 26.93 -10.64
C SER A 214 39.49 25.92 -10.54
N LYS A 215 38.77 25.93 -9.41
CA LYS A 215 37.83 24.88 -8.99
C LYS A 215 36.56 24.89 -9.82
N TYR A 216 36.03 26.08 -10.10
CA TYR A 216 34.80 26.24 -10.87
C TYR A 216 35.05 25.99 -12.35
N TRP A 217 36.16 26.51 -12.90
CA TRP A 217 36.59 26.18 -14.26
C TRP A 217 36.85 24.70 -14.47
N ALA A 218 37.58 24.04 -13.55
CA ALA A 218 37.87 22.62 -13.65
C ALA A 218 36.57 21.80 -13.67
N THR A 219 35.62 22.13 -12.78
CA THR A 219 34.35 21.43 -12.66
C THR A 219 33.46 21.64 -13.90
N MET A 220 33.35 22.88 -14.38
CA MET A 220 32.60 23.21 -15.60
C MET A 220 33.14 22.46 -16.82
N LEU A 221 34.46 22.52 -17.05
CA LEU A 221 35.10 21.85 -18.18
C LEU A 221 35.01 20.33 -18.07
N THR A 222 35.16 19.77 -16.86
CA THR A 222 34.97 18.33 -16.62
C THR A 222 33.55 17.90 -16.97
N CYS A 223 32.53 18.68 -16.59
CA CYS A 223 31.13 18.39 -16.96
C CYS A 223 30.91 18.49 -18.48
N ALA A 224 31.47 19.50 -19.14
CA ALA A 224 31.37 19.66 -20.59
C ALA A 224 32.02 18.49 -21.35
N ILE A 225 33.23 18.09 -20.95
CA ILE A 225 33.94 16.94 -21.55
C ILE A 225 33.16 15.65 -21.29
N ALA A 226 32.63 15.45 -20.08
CA ALA A 226 31.86 14.25 -19.77
C ALA A 226 30.54 14.17 -20.54
N SER A 227 29.89 15.32 -20.80
CA SER A 227 28.74 15.38 -21.70
C SER A 227 29.12 14.91 -23.11
N LEU A 228 30.25 15.40 -23.63
CA LEU A 228 30.75 14.99 -24.95
C LEU A 228 31.11 13.50 -25.00
N GLN A 229 31.78 12.98 -23.97
CA GLN A 229 32.08 11.55 -23.84
C GLN A 229 30.78 10.71 -23.80
N SER A 230 29.80 11.12 -22.99
CA SER A 230 28.51 10.43 -22.87
C SER A 230 27.72 10.46 -24.18
N LEU A 231 27.76 11.59 -24.91
CA LEU A 231 27.15 11.73 -26.23
C LEU A 231 27.83 10.81 -27.25
N ALA A 232 29.16 10.85 -27.34
CA ALA A 232 29.93 10.04 -28.28
C ALA A 232 29.71 8.54 -28.04
N ILE A 233 29.80 8.08 -26.79
CA ILE A 233 29.55 6.68 -26.43
C ILE A 233 28.08 6.33 -26.68
N GLY A 234 27.14 7.18 -26.28
CA GLY A 234 25.71 6.96 -26.48
C GLY A 234 25.36 6.77 -27.95
N LEU A 235 25.92 7.60 -28.85
CA LEU A 235 25.70 7.50 -30.30
C LEU A 235 26.32 6.25 -30.92
N CYS A 236 27.26 5.60 -30.24
CA CYS A 236 27.74 4.27 -30.63
C CYS A 236 26.76 3.16 -30.23
N PHE A 237 25.99 3.34 -29.15
CA PHE A 237 25.04 2.34 -28.63
C PHE A 237 23.64 2.43 -29.25
N ASP A 238 23.07 3.63 -29.35
CA ASP A 238 21.74 3.83 -29.94
C ASP A 238 21.70 5.18 -30.69
N ARG A 239 21.50 5.12 -32.00
CA ARG A 239 21.45 6.29 -32.89
C ARG A 239 20.04 6.78 -33.15
N ARG A 240 19.01 6.08 -32.66
CA ARG A 240 17.62 6.42 -32.96
C ARG A 240 17.23 7.72 -32.27
N MET A 241 16.78 8.71 -33.03
CA MET A 241 16.35 10.02 -32.49
C MET A 241 15.27 9.89 -31.40
N ALA A 242 14.43 8.85 -31.47
CA ALA A 242 13.44 8.55 -30.44
C ALA A 242 14.05 8.27 -29.05
N ALA A 243 15.20 7.61 -28.96
CA ALA A 243 15.87 7.29 -27.68
C ALA A 243 16.50 8.53 -27.01
N TRP A 244 16.76 9.59 -27.80
CA TRP A 244 17.36 10.84 -27.35
C TRP A 244 16.33 11.96 -27.12
N ARG A 245 15.07 11.71 -27.47
CA ARG A 245 13.98 12.68 -27.35
C ARG A 245 13.65 12.91 -25.87
N LEU A 246 13.67 14.18 -25.46
CA LEU A 246 13.24 14.62 -24.14
C LEU A 246 11.74 14.91 -24.15
N GLY A 247 11.02 14.35 -23.17
CA GLY A 247 9.63 14.71 -22.91
C GLY A 247 9.50 15.84 -21.88
N TRP A 248 8.37 16.54 -21.90
CA TRP A 248 7.98 17.49 -20.84
C TRP A 248 7.38 16.73 -19.65
N ASN A 249 8.21 15.96 -18.96
CA ASN A 249 7.80 15.04 -17.89
C ASN A 249 8.84 14.99 -16.75
N LEU A 250 8.66 14.06 -15.80
CA LEU A 250 9.53 13.86 -14.64
C LEU A 250 11.01 13.64 -15.02
N GLN A 251 11.28 13.14 -16.23
CA GLN A 251 12.65 12.97 -16.76
C GLN A 251 13.38 14.31 -16.88
N LEU A 252 12.72 15.36 -17.39
CA LEU A 252 13.32 16.69 -17.54
C LEU A 252 13.59 17.34 -16.18
N VAL A 253 12.63 17.22 -15.24
CA VAL A 253 12.79 17.70 -13.85
C VAL A 253 13.98 17.01 -13.17
N THR A 254 14.10 15.69 -13.37
CA THR A 254 15.21 14.90 -12.83
C THR A 254 16.55 15.32 -13.45
N ILE A 255 16.61 15.58 -14.75
CA ILE A 255 17.81 16.10 -15.42
C ILE A 255 18.23 17.44 -14.82
N PHE A 256 17.28 18.35 -14.59
CA PHE A 256 17.60 19.67 -14.05
C PHE A 256 18.09 19.60 -12.60
N TYR A 257 17.37 18.88 -11.74
CA TYR A 257 17.76 18.66 -10.34
C TYR A 257 19.13 17.97 -10.23
N SER A 258 19.32 16.87 -10.98
CA SER A 258 20.56 16.10 -10.93
C SER A 258 21.75 16.84 -11.52
N GLY A 259 21.54 17.66 -12.56
CA GLY A 259 22.58 18.51 -13.14
C GLY A 259 23.00 19.65 -12.22
N THR A 260 22.04 20.42 -11.67
CA THR A 260 22.32 21.62 -10.86
C THR A 260 22.79 21.30 -9.44
N LEU A 261 22.06 20.47 -8.71
CA LEU A 261 22.35 20.20 -7.30
C LEU A 261 23.29 19.02 -7.15
N ALA A 262 22.92 17.87 -7.72
CA ALA A 262 23.64 16.63 -7.45
C ALA A 262 24.97 16.50 -8.22
N THR A 263 25.15 17.26 -9.31
CA THR A 263 26.39 17.31 -10.08
C THR A 263 27.14 18.63 -9.86
N ALA A 264 26.59 19.77 -10.30
CA ALA A 264 27.30 21.05 -10.24
C ALA A 264 27.67 21.50 -8.81
N ALA A 265 26.69 21.60 -7.90
CA ALA A 265 26.96 21.98 -6.52
C ALA A 265 27.82 20.93 -5.80
N THR A 266 27.44 19.65 -5.90
CA THR A 266 28.20 18.54 -5.26
C THR A 266 29.65 18.49 -5.70
N PHE A 267 29.94 18.59 -7.00
CA PHE A 267 31.32 18.50 -7.49
C PHE A 267 32.15 19.69 -7.03
N CYS A 268 31.58 20.91 -7.03
CA CYS A 268 32.26 22.08 -6.48
C CYS A 268 32.60 21.89 -4.99
N LEU A 269 31.65 21.37 -4.19
CA LEU A 269 31.85 21.09 -2.76
C LEU A 269 32.89 19.97 -2.53
N ILE A 270 32.83 18.88 -3.30
CA ILE A 270 33.78 17.77 -3.21
C ILE A 270 35.18 18.26 -3.57
N VAL A 271 35.36 18.93 -4.71
CA VAL A 271 36.65 19.49 -5.12
C VAL A 271 37.21 20.41 -4.04
N TRP A 272 36.36 21.31 -3.52
CA TRP A 272 36.74 22.22 -2.43
C TRP A 272 37.21 21.46 -1.18
N VAL A 273 36.46 20.45 -0.72
CA VAL A 273 36.84 19.67 0.47
C VAL A 273 38.09 18.83 0.24
N ILE A 274 38.27 18.24 -0.94
CA ILE A 274 39.50 17.50 -1.30
C ILE A 274 40.72 18.40 -1.17
N THR A 275 40.62 19.67 -1.58
CA THR A 275 41.74 20.63 -1.48
C THR A 275 42.18 20.88 -0.03
N ILE A 276 41.29 20.68 0.94
CA ILE A 276 41.52 20.97 2.36
C ILE A 276 41.86 19.70 3.15
N ARG A 277 41.13 18.60 2.90
CA ARG A 277 41.13 17.38 3.74
C ARG A 277 41.69 16.13 3.06
N GLY A 278 41.98 16.22 1.77
CA GLY A 278 42.47 15.11 0.96
C GLY A 278 41.34 14.21 0.40
N PRO A 279 41.72 13.22 -0.42
CA PRO A 279 40.79 12.42 -1.23
C PRO A 279 39.96 11.43 -0.41
N THR A 280 40.45 10.98 0.75
CA THR A 280 39.73 10.01 1.60
C THR A 280 38.59 10.64 2.40
N TYR A 281 38.57 11.96 2.55
CA TYR A 281 37.62 12.62 3.44
C TYR A 281 36.18 12.63 2.89
N PRO A 282 35.89 13.07 1.64
CA PRO A 282 34.52 13.04 1.12
C PRO A 282 33.85 11.64 1.09
N PRO A 283 34.50 10.57 0.56
CA PRO A 283 33.82 9.28 0.42
C PRO A 283 33.49 8.61 1.77
N MET A 284 34.13 9.03 2.87
CA MET A 284 33.78 8.56 4.21
C MET A 284 32.39 8.98 4.68
N PHE A 285 31.79 9.99 4.04
CA PHE A 285 30.42 10.41 4.32
C PHE A 285 29.38 9.63 3.51
N ASN A 286 29.77 8.85 2.49
CA ASN A 286 28.84 8.09 1.65
C ASN A 286 27.85 7.21 2.43
N PRO A 287 28.25 6.51 3.51
CA PRO A 287 27.31 5.70 4.30
C PRO A 287 26.20 6.51 4.97
N LEU A 288 26.36 7.83 5.17
CA LEU A 288 25.29 8.69 5.68
C LEU A 288 24.12 8.82 4.70
N ALA A 289 24.35 8.65 3.39
CA ALA A 289 23.26 8.62 2.42
C ALA A 289 22.26 7.49 2.75
N LEU A 290 22.70 6.35 3.27
CA LEU A 290 21.81 5.28 3.73
C LEU A 290 20.96 5.71 4.93
N ILE A 291 21.54 6.50 5.85
CA ILE A 291 20.80 7.06 6.99
C ILE A 291 19.75 8.05 6.48
N PHE A 292 20.11 8.97 5.59
CA PHE A 292 19.17 9.95 5.04
C PHE A 292 18.08 9.30 4.18
N VAL A 293 18.40 8.28 3.38
CA VAL A 293 17.39 7.49 2.66
C VAL A 293 16.44 6.82 3.63
N ALA A 294 16.95 6.08 4.62
CA ALA A 294 16.11 5.37 5.59
C ALA A 294 15.22 6.32 6.41
N LEU A 295 15.74 7.49 6.81
CA LEU A 295 14.97 8.52 7.49
C LEU A 295 13.95 9.18 6.56
N SER A 296 14.31 9.46 5.30
CA SER A 296 13.38 10.03 4.33
C SER A 296 12.26 9.06 3.98
N GLU A 297 12.56 7.77 3.82
CA GLU A 297 11.55 6.72 3.64
C GLU A 297 10.65 6.58 4.86
N ALA A 298 11.21 6.64 6.08
CA ALA A 298 10.41 6.62 7.29
C ALA A 298 9.51 7.85 7.46
N LEU A 299 10.01 9.04 7.13
CA LEU A 299 9.29 10.32 7.30
C LEU A 299 8.28 10.60 6.18
N ILE A 300 8.62 10.27 4.92
CA ILE A 300 7.81 10.59 3.74
C ILE A 300 6.86 9.44 3.39
N LEU A 301 7.32 8.19 3.51
CA LEU A 301 6.58 7.00 3.10
C LEU A 301 5.99 6.20 4.28
N GLY A 302 6.28 6.60 5.53
CA GLY A 302 5.78 5.93 6.72
C GLY A 302 6.33 4.51 6.90
N VAL A 303 7.44 4.17 6.25
CA VAL A 303 8.05 2.83 6.32
C VAL A 303 8.75 2.65 7.67
N ASP A 304 8.46 1.54 8.36
CA ASP A 304 9.06 1.29 9.67
C ASP A 304 10.58 1.10 9.62
N ILE A 305 11.28 1.72 10.58
CA ILE A 305 12.71 1.55 10.76
C ILE A 305 12.96 0.23 11.52
N ARG A 306 13.66 -0.71 10.88
CA ARG A 306 14.01 -2.02 11.47
C ARG A 306 15.20 -1.92 12.43
N LEU A 307 15.30 -2.85 13.38
CA LEU A 307 16.41 -2.94 14.34
C LEU A 307 17.79 -2.99 13.66
N GLY A 308 17.92 -3.68 12.52
CA GLY A 308 19.19 -3.66 11.79
C GLY A 308 19.52 -2.34 11.12
N THR A 309 18.51 -1.60 10.69
CA THR A 309 18.70 -0.22 10.25
C THR A 309 19.16 0.66 11.42
N LEU A 310 18.58 0.50 12.60
CA LEU A 310 18.96 1.24 13.82
C LEU A 310 20.41 0.93 14.26
N LEU A 311 20.76 -0.35 14.38
CA LEU A 311 22.11 -0.79 14.74
C LEU A 311 23.13 -0.33 13.71
N GLY A 312 22.81 -0.45 12.43
CA GLY A 312 23.68 0.00 11.36
C GLY A 312 23.87 1.52 11.35
N MET A 313 22.83 2.32 11.62
CA MET A 313 22.95 3.78 11.81
C MET A 313 23.92 4.14 12.93
N ILE A 314 23.82 3.47 14.08
CA ILE A 314 24.73 3.68 15.22
C ILE A 314 26.17 3.35 14.83
N MET A 315 26.40 2.21 14.18
CA MET A 315 27.73 1.80 13.72
C MET A 315 28.33 2.77 12.70
N ILE A 316 27.54 3.26 11.74
CA ILE A 316 27.96 4.27 10.77
C ILE A 316 28.39 5.57 11.47
N ILE A 317 27.61 6.02 12.44
CA ILE A 317 27.92 7.24 13.21
C ILE A 317 29.22 7.08 14.01
N VAL A 318 29.36 5.96 14.73
CA VAL A 318 30.59 5.66 15.51
C VAL A 318 31.81 5.55 14.59
N GLY A 319 31.65 4.91 13.43
CA GLY A 319 32.70 4.79 12.42
C GLY A 319 33.14 6.15 11.88
N LEU A 320 32.17 6.99 11.49
CA LEU A 320 32.46 8.33 10.98
C LEU A 320 33.13 9.21 12.03
N TYR A 321 32.65 9.18 13.28
CA TYR A 321 33.27 9.93 14.37
C TYR A 321 34.72 9.49 14.60
N SER A 322 34.98 8.18 14.62
CA SER A 322 36.33 7.63 14.79
C SER A 322 37.27 8.07 13.66
N PHE A 323 36.80 8.06 12.41
CA PHE A 323 37.57 8.53 11.26
C PHE A 323 37.88 10.04 11.34
N LEU A 324 36.87 10.86 11.65
CA LEU A 324 37.04 12.30 11.76
C LEU A 324 37.97 12.69 12.91
N TYR A 325 37.90 11.96 14.03
CA TYR A 325 38.82 12.12 15.14
C TYR A 325 40.26 11.77 14.73
N GLY A 326 40.46 10.66 13.99
CA GLY A 326 41.77 10.31 13.42
C GLY A 326 42.31 11.38 12.45
N LYS A 327 41.45 11.94 11.58
CA LYS A 327 41.79 13.04 10.67
C LYS A 327 42.12 14.34 11.40
N LYS A 328 41.41 14.63 12.49
CA LYS A 328 41.71 15.76 13.37
C LYS A 328 43.12 15.60 13.94
N MET A 329 43.41 14.49 14.64
CA MET A 329 44.73 14.24 15.25
C MET A 329 45.89 14.37 14.26
N GLU A 330 45.72 13.93 13.01
CA GLU A 330 46.72 14.10 11.96
C GLU A 330 46.96 15.57 11.60
N MET A 331 45.89 16.36 11.43
CA MET A 331 46.02 17.79 11.15
C MET A 331 46.65 18.54 12.33
N GLU A 332 46.28 18.22 13.56
CA GLU A 332 46.85 18.83 14.77
C GLU A 332 48.37 18.60 14.83
N ARG A 333 48.82 17.37 14.53
CA ARG A 333 50.25 17.06 14.43
C ARG A 333 50.93 17.83 13.31
N LEU A 334 50.35 17.89 12.10
CA LEU A 334 50.91 18.64 10.98
C LEU A 334 51.06 20.15 11.29
N PHE A 335 50.12 20.73 12.04
CA PHE A 335 50.22 22.11 12.50
C PHE A 335 51.30 22.29 13.58
N GLN A 336 51.41 21.37 14.53
CA GLN A 336 52.49 21.38 15.53
C GLN A 336 53.87 21.29 14.87
N THR A 337 54.08 20.34 13.95
CA THR A 337 55.38 20.19 13.26
C THR A 337 55.73 21.43 12.41
N LYS A 338 54.73 22.15 11.91
CA LYS A 338 54.93 23.37 11.13
C LYS A 338 55.24 24.58 12.02
N ASN A 339 54.57 24.67 13.17
CA ASN A 339 54.88 25.68 14.18
C ASN A 339 56.25 25.42 14.84
N ASP A 340 56.66 24.17 15.06
CA ASP A 340 57.98 23.83 15.59
C ASP A 340 59.11 24.14 14.57
N ALA A 341 58.79 24.17 13.27
CA ALA A 341 59.71 24.61 12.22
C ALA A 341 59.76 26.14 12.05
N ASP A 342 58.67 26.83 12.39
CA ASP A 342 58.53 28.29 12.28
C ASP A 342 58.77 29.04 13.63
N ALA A 343 58.93 28.33 14.75
CA ALA A 343 59.12 28.89 16.09
C ALA A 343 60.57 28.80 16.58
N SER A 344 61.43 29.63 15.99
CA SER A 344 62.12 30.61 16.83
C SER A 344 61.10 31.71 17.14
N THR A 345 60.86 31.97 18.42
CA THR A 345 59.89 32.91 19.03
C THR A 345 58.56 32.30 19.52
N THR A 346 58.59 32.05 20.84
CA THR A 346 57.53 31.87 21.85
C THR A 346 56.06 32.15 21.49
N GLN A 347 55.19 31.15 21.69
CA GLN A 347 53.87 31.35 22.31
C GLN A 347 53.22 30.05 22.82
N GLU A 348 53.22 29.85 24.14
CA GLU A 348 52.56 28.73 24.85
C GLU A 348 51.03 28.89 25.02
N SER A 349 50.43 30.00 24.60
CA SER A 349 49.01 30.31 24.87
C SER A 349 48.01 29.79 23.82
N ALA A 350 48.47 29.19 22.71
CA ALA A 350 47.60 28.69 21.63
C ALA A 350 47.12 27.24 21.85
N VAL A 351 47.81 26.45 22.68
CA VAL A 351 47.55 25.01 22.84
C VAL A 351 46.29 24.74 23.68
N TYR A 352 46.06 25.52 24.74
CA TYR A 352 44.87 25.38 25.59
C TYR A 352 43.57 25.88 24.93
N ASN A 353 43.65 26.96 24.13
CA ASN A 353 42.50 27.44 23.34
C ASN A 353 42.19 26.55 22.13
N PHE A 354 43.06 25.61 21.76
CA PHE A 354 42.83 24.70 20.64
C PHE A 354 42.10 23.41 21.06
N LEU A 355 42.33 22.95 22.29
CA LEU A 355 41.65 21.79 22.90
C LEU A 355 40.12 21.96 23.02
N ASP A 356 39.65 23.17 23.36
CA ASP A 356 38.21 23.50 23.47
C ASP A 356 37.52 23.72 22.11
N PHE A 357 38.28 24.22 21.13
CA PHE A 357 37.77 24.62 19.81
C PHE A 357 37.51 23.42 18.90
N SER A 358 38.33 22.38 19.12
CA SER A 358 38.25 21.09 18.47
C SER A 358 37.15 20.21 19.09
N LEU A 359 36.57 20.62 20.22
CA LEU A 359 35.37 20.04 20.79
C LEU A 359 34.16 20.35 19.91
N VAL A 360 34.12 21.39 19.05
CA VAL A 360 32.86 21.89 18.46
C VAL A 360 32.55 21.68 16.98
N GLY A 361 33.54 21.36 16.14
CA GLY A 361 33.25 20.54 14.96
C GLY A 361 32.80 19.13 15.38
N CYS A 362 33.44 18.61 16.45
CA CYS A 362 32.95 17.46 17.18
C CYS A 362 31.61 17.73 17.82
N VAL A 363 31.28 18.90 18.38
CA VAL A 363 29.99 19.22 19.07
C VAL A 363 28.88 19.53 18.09
N SER A 364 29.11 20.05 16.88
CA SER A 364 28.09 20.08 15.82
C SER A 364 27.78 18.67 15.32
N LEU A 365 28.79 17.83 15.17
CA LEU A 365 28.60 16.41 14.89
C LEU A 365 28.10 15.66 16.14
N LYS A 366 28.41 16.07 17.36
CA LYS A 366 27.99 15.46 18.63
C LYS A 366 26.56 15.83 18.86
N TRP A 367 26.12 17.06 18.56
CA TRP A 367 24.73 17.50 18.57
C TRP A 367 23.96 16.86 17.43
N PHE A 368 24.52 16.71 16.23
CA PHE A 368 23.88 15.98 15.14
C PHE A 368 23.76 14.48 15.45
N CYS A 369 24.82 13.86 15.97
CA CYS A 369 24.85 12.45 16.38
C CYS A 369 24.07 12.23 17.67
N LEU A 370 24.05 13.17 18.62
CA LEU A 370 23.20 13.15 19.82
C LEU A 370 21.76 13.43 19.43
N TRP A 371 21.50 14.24 18.42
CA TRP A 371 20.16 14.47 17.89
C TRP A 371 19.67 13.21 17.17
N ILE A 372 20.48 12.56 16.33
CA ILE A 372 20.14 11.26 15.73
C ILE A 372 20.08 10.15 16.79
N LEU A 373 21.03 10.04 17.72
CA LEU A 373 21.00 9.06 18.80
C LEU A 373 19.85 9.32 19.77
N SER A 374 19.55 10.57 20.10
CA SER A 374 18.38 10.95 20.91
C SER A 374 17.09 10.70 20.15
N MET A 375 17.06 10.93 18.83
CA MET A 375 15.93 10.56 17.98
C MET A 375 15.80 9.03 17.91
N CYS A 376 16.88 8.28 17.78
CA CYS A 376 16.93 6.80 17.78
C CYS A 376 16.53 6.21 19.14
N VAL A 377 16.96 6.80 20.24
CA VAL A 377 16.57 6.44 21.61
C VAL A 377 15.12 6.84 21.86
N TYR A 378 14.69 8.01 21.38
CA TYR A 378 13.28 8.44 21.41
C TYR A 378 12.40 7.52 20.55
N ILE A 379 12.88 7.04 19.39
CA ILE A 379 12.25 6.04 18.53
C ILE A 379 12.17 4.69 19.25
N GLY A 380 13.27 4.23 19.85
CA GLY A 380 13.34 2.97 20.59
C GLY A 380 12.51 2.98 21.87
N GLU A 381 12.51 4.08 22.63
CA GLU A 381 11.70 4.29 23.84
C GLU A 381 10.23 4.55 23.50
N ALA A 382 9.92 5.25 22.41
CA ALA A 382 8.55 5.35 21.90
C ALA A 382 8.05 3.99 21.43
N GLY A 383 8.89 3.18 20.78
CA GLY A 383 8.63 1.78 20.43
C GLY A 383 8.37 0.90 21.65
N MET A 384 9.22 0.96 22.68
CA MET A 384 9.05 0.19 23.92
C MET A 384 7.91 0.70 24.82
N ARG A 385 7.63 2.02 24.85
CA ARG A 385 6.44 2.59 25.50
C ARG A 385 5.18 2.26 24.72
N LYS A 386 5.24 2.15 23.38
CA LYS A 386 4.16 1.68 22.52
C LYS A 386 3.95 0.18 22.71
N GLU A 387 4.97 -0.65 22.90
CA GLU A 387 4.84 -2.09 23.17
C GLU A 387 4.32 -2.36 24.60
N ARG A 388 4.78 -1.60 25.62
CA ARG A 388 4.19 -1.63 26.97
C ARG A 388 2.78 -1.04 27.02
N ARG A 389 2.48 0.01 26.25
CA ARG A 389 1.10 0.52 26.08
C ARG A 389 0.27 -0.45 25.27
N VAL A 390 0.76 -1.13 24.25
CA VAL A 390 0.04 -2.10 23.40
C VAL A 390 -0.22 -3.39 24.15
N ASN A 391 0.66 -3.84 25.05
CA ASN A 391 0.34 -4.97 25.95
C ASN A 391 -0.65 -4.55 27.04
N LYS A 392 -0.52 -3.34 27.59
CA LYS A 392 -1.49 -2.77 28.55
C LYS A 392 -2.82 -2.39 27.89
N MET A 393 -2.82 -2.12 26.59
CA MET A 393 -3.95 -1.73 25.74
C MET A 393 -4.53 -2.96 25.01
N LYS A 394 -3.82 -4.06 24.79
CA LYS A 394 -4.39 -5.38 24.43
C LYS A 394 -5.30 -5.86 25.55
N GLY A 395 -4.87 -5.71 26.82
CA GLY A 395 -5.70 -5.94 28.00
C GLY A 395 -6.78 -4.89 28.27
N ARG A 396 -6.77 -3.74 27.55
CA ARG A 396 -7.75 -2.63 27.71
C ARG A 396 -8.70 -2.48 26.51
N ILE A 397 -8.31 -2.88 25.28
CA ILE A 397 -9.08 -2.90 24.03
C ILE A 397 -9.88 -4.20 23.92
N SER A 398 -9.33 -5.33 24.39
CA SER A 398 -10.13 -6.53 24.74
C SER A 398 -11.25 -6.17 25.73
N ARG A 399 -11.03 -5.14 26.56
CA ARG A 399 -12.06 -4.57 27.42
C ARG A 399 -12.98 -3.59 26.67
N ILE A 400 -12.48 -2.66 25.85
CA ILE A 400 -13.27 -1.58 25.22
C ILE A 400 -14.27 -2.09 24.16
N GLY A 401 -13.90 -3.04 23.30
CA GLY A 401 -14.85 -3.66 22.35
C GLY A 401 -15.95 -4.45 23.07
N SER A 402 -15.57 -5.15 24.15
CA SER A 402 -16.51 -5.84 25.05
C SER A 402 -17.36 -4.87 25.87
N TYR A 403 -16.87 -3.69 26.24
CA TYR A 403 -17.65 -2.66 26.93
C TYR A 403 -18.68 -2.02 25.99
N ALA A 404 -18.42 -1.88 24.69
CA ALA A 404 -19.41 -1.32 23.75
C ALA A 404 -20.61 -2.26 23.51
N ILE A 405 -20.36 -3.58 23.40
CA ILE A 405 -21.43 -4.58 23.27
C ILE A 405 -22.06 -4.88 24.64
N ALA A 406 -21.26 -5.04 25.71
CA ALA A 406 -21.78 -5.30 27.05
C ALA A 406 -22.46 -4.09 27.71
N SER A 407 -22.13 -2.84 27.33
CA SER A 407 -22.91 -1.66 27.77
C SER A 407 -24.26 -1.60 27.08
N SER A 408 -24.34 -1.85 25.77
CA SER A 408 -25.63 -1.93 25.06
C SER A 408 -26.53 -3.06 25.59
N VAL A 409 -25.96 -4.16 26.09
CA VAL A 409 -26.70 -5.26 26.76
C VAL A 409 -27.04 -4.93 28.22
N LYS A 410 -26.28 -4.03 28.89
CA LYS A 410 -26.52 -3.61 30.29
C LYS A 410 -27.46 -2.41 30.44
N ASP A 411 -27.53 -1.51 29.47
CA ASP A 411 -28.35 -0.28 29.53
C ASP A 411 -29.86 -0.54 29.33
N HIS A 412 -30.26 -1.74 28.88
CA HIS A 412 -31.66 -2.15 28.80
C HIS A 412 -31.87 -3.57 29.39
N PRO A 413 -31.95 -3.72 30.73
CA PRO A 413 -32.15 -5.02 31.39
C PRO A 413 -33.54 -5.68 31.14
N GLN A 414 -34.32 -5.22 30.16
CA GLN A 414 -35.69 -5.67 29.92
C GLN A 414 -35.94 -6.34 28.55
N GLN A 415 -34.98 -6.37 27.61
CA GLN A 415 -35.20 -7.04 26.30
C GLN A 415 -34.05 -7.96 25.88
N PRO A 416 -34.32 -9.24 25.56
CA PRO A 416 -33.29 -10.18 25.16
C PRO A 416 -32.86 -9.88 23.70
N CYS A 417 -31.54 -9.76 23.47
CA CYS A 417 -30.95 -9.41 22.16
C CYS A 417 -30.26 -10.60 21.49
N ILE A 418 -30.25 -10.62 20.16
CA ILE A 418 -29.57 -11.62 19.32
C ILE A 418 -28.33 -10.98 18.71
N THR A 419 -27.22 -11.71 18.69
CA THR A 419 -25.99 -11.27 18.03
C THR A 419 -25.65 -12.15 16.85
N CYS A 420 -25.27 -11.52 15.73
CA CYS A 420 -24.82 -12.20 14.53
C CYS A 420 -23.45 -11.69 14.13
N THR A 421 -22.50 -12.61 13.93
CA THR A 421 -21.14 -12.32 13.48
C THR A 421 -20.92 -12.96 12.12
N THR A 422 -20.44 -12.19 11.14
CA THR A 422 -19.91 -12.72 9.87
C THR A 422 -18.42 -12.48 9.76
N PHE A 423 -17.67 -13.48 9.28
CA PHE A 423 -16.22 -13.39 9.14
C PHE A 423 -15.67 -14.32 8.05
N ASN A 424 -15.09 -13.75 7.00
CA ASN A 424 -14.24 -14.50 6.08
C ASN A 424 -12.88 -14.75 6.75
N ILE A 425 -12.55 -16.01 7.05
CA ILE A 425 -11.38 -16.36 7.84
C ILE A 425 -10.11 -16.59 7.01
N LEU A 426 -10.19 -16.47 5.69
CA LEU A 426 -9.13 -16.74 4.72
C LEU A 426 -8.51 -18.13 4.91
N ALA A 427 -8.91 -19.08 4.05
CA ALA A 427 -8.42 -20.46 4.13
C ALA A 427 -6.88 -20.51 4.08
N PRO A 428 -6.19 -21.37 4.87
CA PRO A 428 -4.73 -21.46 4.85
C PRO A 428 -4.12 -21.72 3.46
N ILE A 429 -4.86 -22.41 2.57
CA ILE A 429 -4.47 -22.63 1.16
C ILE A 429 -4.42 -21.34 0.32
N TYR A 430 -5.10 -20.29 0.76
CA TYR A 430 -5.12 -18.99 0.09
C TYR A 430 -4.17 -17.98 0.73
N LYS A 431 -3.85 -18.14 2.02
CA LYS A 431 -2.94 -17.26 2.74
C LYS A 431 -1.48 -17.46 2.30
N ARG A 432 -0.90 -16.43 1.67
CA ARG A 432 0.51 -16.43 1.24
C ARG A 432 1.41 -15.99 2.39
N LEU A 433 2.52 -16.70 2.62
CA LEU A 433 3.48 -16.35 3.68
C LEU A 433 4.61 -15.44 3.20
N ASN A 434 4.96 -15.54 1.91
CA ASN A 434 5.99 -14.72 1.29
C ASN A 434 5.41 -14.00 0.07
N HIS A 435 5.62 -12.69 -0.02
CA HIS A 435 5.24 -11.91 -1.20
C HIS A 435 6.20 -12.10 -2.38
N GLU A 436 7.44 -12.55 -2.13
CA GLU A 436 8.46 -12.80 -3.15
C GLU A 436 8.33 -14.20 -3.79
N ASP A 437 7.83 -15.18 -3.03
CA ASP A 437 7.51 -16.52 -3.52
C ASP A 437 6.01 -16.80 -3.39
N PRO A 438 5.23 -16.57 -4.46
CA PRO A 438 3.78 -16.76 -4.45
C PRO A 438 3.35 -18.23 -4.30
N SER A 439 4.27 -19.20 -4.35
CA SER A 439 3.95 -20.62 -4.17
C SER A 439 3.81 -21.03 -2.71
N CYS A 440 4.48 -20.33 -1.79
CA CYS A 440 4.51 -20.64 -0.36
C CYS A 440 3.19 -20.25 0.34
N ARG A 441 2.44 -21.24 0.81
CA ARG A 441 1.14 -21.07 1.47
C ARG A 441 1.22 -21.40 2.96
N GLU A 442 0.33 -20.80 3.74
CA GLU A 442 0.20 -21.12 5.15
C GLU A 442 -0.16 -22.59 5.37
N SER A 443 -0.93 -23.19 4.45
CA SER A 443 -1.28 -24.61 4.44
C SER A 443 -0.07 -25.55 4.51
N ASP A 444 1.10 -25.11 4.01
CA ASP A 444 2.31 -25.93 3.98
C ASP A 444 2.95 -26.07 5.37
N TYR A 445 2.52 -25.24 6.34
CA TYR A 445 3.10 -25.17 7.69
C TYR A 445 2.04 -25.36 8.76
N ARG A 446 1.88 -26.61 9.23
CA ARG A 446 0.89 -26.97 10.26
C ARG A 446 0.89 -26.07 11.48
N THR A 447 2.07 -25.73 12.00
CA THR A 447 2.19 -24.89 13.20
C THR A 447 1.63 -23.48 12.99
N TYR A 448 1.71 -22.93 11.78
CA TYR A 448 1.29 -21.56 11.50
C TYR A 448 -0.22 -21.47 11.37
N TRP A 449 -0.82 -22.28 10.50
CA TRP A 449 -2.27 -22.25 10.34
C TRP A 449 -2.99 -22.72 11.60
N LEU A 450 -2.45 -23.69 12.35
CA LEU A 450 -3.07 -24.16 13.59
C LEU A 450 -3.10 -23.07 14.65
N ALA A 451 -1.98 -22.36 14.87
CA ALA A 451 -1.89 -21.27 15.83
C ALA A 451 -2.82 -20.09 15.48
N ARG A 452 -2.92 -19.74 14.19
CA ARG A 452 -3.83 -18.68 13.72
C ARG A 452 -5.30 -19.07 13.95
N ASN A 453 -5.68 -20.30 13.60
CA ASN A 453 -7.06 -20.76 13.75
C ASN A 453 -7.47 -20.93 15.22
N HIS A 454 -6.56 -21.33 16.11
CA HIS A 454 -6.81 -21.25 17.55
C HIS A 454 -7.09 -19.81 18.00
N SER A 455 -6.30 -18.85 17.54
CA SER A 455 -6.51 -17.43 17.87
C SER A 455 -7.86 -16.93 17.36
N ILE A 456 -8.28 -17.32 16.15
CA ILE A 456 -9.60 -16.98 15.60
C ILE A 456 -10.72 -17.57 16.47
N LEU A 457 -10.63 -18.86 16.81
CA LEU A 457 -11.62 -19.55 17.63
C LEU A 457 -11.72 -18.97 19.05
N ASP A 458 -10.58 -18.67 19.69
CA ASP A 458 -10.55 -18.06 21.02
C ASP A 458 -11.31 -16.72 21.01
N TRP A 459 -11.14 -15.92 19.95
CA TRP A 459 -11.87 -14.66 19.78
C TRP A 459 -13.37 -14.83 19.51
N LEU A 460 -13.74 -15.75 18.62
CA LEU A 460 -15.14 -16.03 18.30
C LEU A 460 -15.90 -16.56 19.52
N LEU A 461 -15.26 -17.44 20.29
CA LEU A 461 -15.84 -18.00 21.51
C LEU A 461 -15.87 -17.00 22.67
N TYR A 462 -14.93 -16.06 22.70
CA TYR A 462 -14.93 -14.96 23.67
C TYR A 462 -16.09 -13.98 23.43
N GLU A 463 -16.34 -13.59 22.17
CA GLU A 463 -17.48 -12.72 21.80
C GLU A 463 -18.82 -13.43 21.97
N ARG A 464 -18.85 -14.74 21.70
CA ARG A 464 -19.95 -15.66 22.00
C ARG A 464 -21.27 -15.28 21.33
N SER A 465 -21.20 -14.87 20.05
CA SER A 465 -22.38 -14.48 19.28
C SER A 465 -23.42 -15.59 19.14
N SER A 466 -24.71 -15.24 19.12
CA SER A 466 -25.79 -16.21 18.98
C SER A 466 -25.75 -16.94 17.62
N ILE A 467 -25.30 -16.24 16.58
CA ILE A 467 -25.11 -16.73 15.21
C ILE A 467 -23.69 -16.36 14.75
N ILE A 468 -22.96 -17.32 14.18
CA ILE A 468 -21.63 -17.11 13.58
C ILE A 468 -21.64 -17.67 12.16
N CYS A 469 -21.35 -16.83 11.17
CA CYS A 469 -21.26 -17.19 9.76
C CYS A 469 -19.82 -17.01 9.27
N LEU A 470 -19.14 -18.10 8.97
CA LEU A 470 -17.77 -18.11 8.46
C LEU A 470 -17.74 -18.39 6.96
N GLN A 471 -16.85 -17.68 6.26
CA GLN A 471 -16.52 -17.89 4.85
C GLN A 471 -15.04 -18.28 4.70
N GLU A 472 -14.71 -18.94 3.59
CA GLU A 472 -13.39 -19.53 3.32
C GLU A 472 -12.88 -20.45 4.43
N LEU A 473 -13.77 -21.25 5.02
CA LEU A 473 -13.33 -22.35 5.89
C LEU A 473 -12.62 -23.40 5.04
N TRP A 474 -11.45 -23.89 5.48
CA TRP A 474 -10.70 -24.93 4.77
C TRP A 474 -11.29 -26.32 5.01
N VAL A 475 -12.45 -26.59 4.38
CA VAL A 475 -13.22 -27.84 4.51
C VAL A 475 -12.43 -29.06 4.05
N GLY A 476 -11.49 -28.89 3.11
CA GLY A 476 -10.63 -29.97 2.61
C GLY A 476 -9.58 -30.48 3.62
N ASN A 477 -9.46 -29.88 4.81
CA ASN A 477 -8.58 -30.33 5.88
C ASN A 477 -9.38 -30.81 7.08
N GLU A 478 -9.47 -32.13 7.27
CA GLU A 478 -10.26 -32.74 8.34
C GLU A 478 -9.82 -32.31 9.74
N GLU A 479 -8.51 -32.09 9.94
CA GLU A 479 -7.98 -31.64 11.24
C GLU A 479 -8.51 -30.26 11.63
N LEU A 480 -8.46 -29.29 10.71
CA LEU A 480 -9.00 -27.95 10.93
C LEU A 480 -10.52 -28.00 11.14
N VAL A 481 -11.24 -28.79 10.34
CA VAL A 481 -12.69 -28.95 10.48
C VAL A 481 -13.04 -29.51 11.87
N ASN A 482 -12.39 -30.58 12.29
CA ASN A 482 -12.58 -31.19 13.61
C ASN A 482 -12.25 -30.22 14.75
N LEU A 483 -11.23 -29.35 14.58
CA LEU A 483 -10.91 -28.31 15.54
C LEU A 483 -12.09 -27.34 15.74
N TYR A 484 -12.67 -26.83 14.65
CA TYR A 484 -13.80 -25.89 14.72
C TYR A 484 -15.05 -26.56 15.27
N GLU A 485 -15.43 -27.75 14.78
CA GLU A 485 -16.62 -28.48 15.22
C GLU A 485 -16.54 -28.84 16.70
N LYS A 486 -15.38 -29.35 17.16
CA LYS A 486 -15.18 -29.67 18.59
C LYS A 486 -15.26 -28.42 19.45
N ARG A 487 -14.52 -27.35 19.12
CA ARG A 487 -14.45 -26.13 19.93
C ARG A 487 -15.80 -25.41 19.99
N PHE A 488 -16.56 -25.37 18.90
CA PHE A 488 -17.91 -24.83 18.89
C PHE A 488 -18.91 -25.75 19.60
N GLY A 489 -18.82 -27.07 19.40
CA GLY A 489 -19.65 -28.06 20.07
C GLY A 489 -19.52 -28.01 21.59
N ASP A 490 -18.28 -27.98 22.10
CA ASP A 490 -17.95 -27.83 23.52
C ASP A 490 -18.50 -26.52 24.10
N ALA A 491 -18.62 -25.48 23.27
CA ALA A 491 -19.18 -24.19 23.65
C ALA A 491 -20.72 -24.08 23.47
N GLY A 492 -21.39 -25.16 23.05
CA GLY A 492 -22.85 -25.25 22.95
C GLY A 492 -23.46 -24.81 21.61
N TYR A 493 -22.66 -24.77 20.54
CA TYR A 493 -23.15 -24.45 19.19
C TYR A 493 -23.58 -25.70 18.41
N LEU A 494 -24.52 -25.52 17.49
CA LEU A 494 -24.79 -26.41 16.36
C LEU A 494 -24.07 -25.85 15.14
N THR A 495 -23.29 -26.67 14.44
CA THR A 495 -22.48 -26.27 13.30
C THR A 495 -22.92 -26.96 12.02
N PHE A 496 -23.01 -26.20 10.93
CA PHE A 496 -23.35 -26.69 9.59
C PHE A 496 -22.27 -26.21 8.62
N LYS A 497 -21.55 -27.13 7.98
CA LYS A 497 -20.48 -26.81 7.02
C LYS A 497 -20.89 -27.19 5.60
N LEU A 498 -20.42 -26.44 4.60
CA LEU A 498 -20.68 -26.72 3.20
C LEU A 498 -19.44 -26.41 2.37
N GLY A 499 -18.86 -27.44 1.74
CA GLY A 499 -17.72 -27.30 0.83
C GLY A 499 -18.16 -26.94 -0.59
N ARG A 500 -17.28 -26.28 -1.33
CA ARG A 500 -17.49 -26.03 -2.77
C ARG A 500 -17.32 -27.33 -3.58
N THR A 501 -18.02 -27.41 -4.70
CA THR A 501 -18.07 -28.58 -5.59
C THR A 501 -16.88 -28.69 -6.55
N ASN A 502 -16.10 -27.61 -6.73
CA ASN A 502 -15.00 -27.56 -7.68
C ASN A 502 -13.63 -27.96 -7.10
N ASN A 503 -13.61 -28.75 -6.02
CA ASN A 503 -12.40 -29.27 -5.36
C ASN A 503 -11.37 -28.20 -4.95
N ARG A 504 -11.78 -26.94 -4.78
CA ARG A 504 -10.93 -25.86 -4.29
C ARG A 504 -10.55 -26.01 -2.81
N GLY A 505 -11.30 -26.83 -2.06
CA GLY A 505 -11.03 -27.17 -0.67
C GLY A 505 -11.55 -26.17 0.36
N ASP A 506 -12.11 -25.03 -0.05
CA ASP A 506 -12.76 -24.07 0.84
C ASP A 506 -14.30 -24.16 0.83
N GLY A 507 -14.95 -23.53 1.81
CA GLY A 507 -16.39 -23.55 1.98
C GLY A 507 -16.90 -22.58 3.05
N LEU A 508 -18.10 -22.88 3.54
CA LEU A 508 -18.82 -22.12 4.56
C LEU A 508 -18.94 -22.93 5.86
N LEU A 509 -19.08 -22.22 6.98
CA LEU A 509 -19.59 -22.79 8.22
C LEU A 509 -20.54 -21.82 8.91
N THR A 510 -21.70 -22.32 9.29
CA THR A 510 -22.70 -21.59 10.07
C THR A 510 -22.85 -22.24 11.42
N ALA A 511 -22.67 -21.49 12.50
CA ALA A 511 -22.82 -21.94 13.88
C ALA A 511 -23.91 -21.16 14.59
N VAL A 512 -24.85 -21.85 15.24
CA VAL A 512 -25.93 -21.24 16.03
C VAL A 512 -25.96 -21.82 17.43
N ARG A 513 -26.24 -20.98 18.44
CA ARG A 513 -26.29 -21.42 19.83
C ARG A 513 -27.56 -22.22 20.13
N LYS A 514 -27.39 -23.42 20.72
CA LYS A 514 -28.50 -24.32 21.10
C LYS A 514 -29.48 -23.69 22.09
N ASP A 515 -29.00 -22.81 22.96
CA ASP A 515 -29.84 -22.16 23.96
C ASP A 515 -30.60 -20.94 23.41
N TYR A 516 -30.22 -20.41 22.24
CA TYR A 516 -30.92 -19.32 21.57
C TYR A 516 -31.86 -19.83 20.48
N PHE A 517 -31.46 -20.90 19.80
CA PHE A 517 -32.14 -21.35 18.59
C PHE A 517 -32.39 -22.85 18.60
N LYS A 518 -33.59 -23.22 18.14
CA LYS A 518 -33.91 -24.55 17.66
C LYS A 518 -33.83 -24.54 16.14
N VAL A 519 -32.99 -25.39 15.56
CA VAL A 519 -32.88 -25.52 14.10
C VAL A 519 -34.05 -26.37 13.59
N LEU A 520 -34.87 -25.79 12.72
CA LEU A 520 -36.01 -26.46 12.10
C LEU A 520 -35.62 -27.12 10.78
N ASN A 521 -34.76 -26.48 9.99
CA ASN A 521 -34.31 -27.01 8.71
C ASN A 521 -32.97 -26.40 8.28
N HIS A 522 -32.27 -27.10 7.38
CA HIS A 522 -31.02 -26.67 6.74
C HIS A 522 -31.06 -27.06 5.26
N ARG A 523 -30.72 -26.12 4.37
CA ARG A 523 -30.65 -26.33 2.93
C ARG A 523 -29.30 -25.85 2.41
N GLU A 524 -28.72 -26.63 1.51
CA GLU A 524 -27.46 -26.34 0.83
C GLU A 524 -27.76 -25.83 -0.58
N LEU A 525 -27.12 -24.73 -0.97
CA LEU A 525 -27.27 -24.12 -2.28
C LEU A 525 -25.92 -24.21 -3.00
N HIS A 526 -25.92 -24.81 -4.19
CA HIS A 526 -24.75 -24.95 -5.04
C HIS A 526 -24.92 -24.15 -6.33
N PHE A 527 -23.95 -23.27 -6.60
CA PHE A 527 -23.92 -22.42 -7.79
C PHE A 527 -23.02 -23.04 -8.87
N ASN A 528 -23.22 -24.33 -9.18
CA ASN A 528 -22.40 -25.09 -10.15
C ASN A 528 -22.48 -24.51 -11.57
N ASP A 529 -23.60 -23.87 -11.89
CA ASP A 529 -23.86 -23.23 -13.18
C ASP A 529 -23.53 -21.73 -13.17
N CYS A 530 -23.07 -21.18 -12.03
CA CYS A 530 -22.77 -19.75 -11.89
C CYS A 530 -21.65 -19.50 -10.87
N GLY A 531 -20.40 -19.73 -11.31
CA GLY A 531 -19.20 -19.31 -10.59
C GLY A 531 -18.68 -20.26 -9.50
N ASP A 532 -19.22 -21.48 -9.40
CA ASP A 532 -18.79 -22.55 -8.47
C ASP A 532 -18.66 -22.07 -7.02
N ARG A 533 -19.73 -21.44 -6.54
CA ARG A 533 -19.86 -20.96 -5.17
C ARG A 533 -20.96 -21.73 -4.43
N VAL A 534 -21.10 -21.44 -3.14
CA VAL A 534 -22.08 -22.09 -2.27
C VAL A 534 -22.75 -21.06 -1.36
N ALA A 535 -23.95 -21.40 -0.91
CA ALA A 535 -24.64 -20.72 0.18
C ALA A 535 -25.37 -21.76 1.06
N GLN A 536 -25.65 -21.40 2.31
CA GLN A 536 -26.43 -22.22 3.23
C GLN A 536 -27.63 -21.43 3.71
N LEU A 537 -28.81 -22.04 3.73
CA LEU A 537 -30.02 -21.50 4.35
C LEU A 537 -30.32 -22.31 5.60
N LEU A 538 -30.46 -21.61 6.73
CA LEU A 538 -30.81 -22.19 8.01
C LEU A 538 -32.14 -21.59 8.47
N HIS A 539 -33.13 -22.45 8.70
CA HIS A 539 -34.41 -22.07 9.26
C HIS A 539 -34.40 -22.37 10.77
N VAL A 540 -34.53 -21.34 11.59
CA VAL A 540 -34.43 -21.47 13.05
C VAL A 540 -35.58 -20.79 13.77
N GLU A 541 -35.96 -21.36 14.91
CA GLU A 541 -36.95 -20.85 15.86
C GLU A 541 -36.21 -20.36 17.12
N LEU A 542 -36.58 -19.19 17.66
CA LEU A 542 -35.96 -18.64 18.87
C LEU A 542 -36.48 -19.35 20.14
N ASN A 543 -35.58 -19.71 21.04
CA ASN A 543 -35.88 -20.31 22.34
C ASN A 543 -36.19 -19.24 23.43
N PRO A 544 -36.94 -19.58 24.50
CA PRO A 544 -37.17 -18.69 25.67
C PRO A 544 -35.85 -18.30 26.35
N PRO A 545 -35.64 -17.04 26.82
CA PRO A 545 -36.62 -16.03 27.27
C PRO A 545 -37.10 -15.04 26.20
N PHE A 546 -36.69 -15.20 24.94
CA PHE A 546 -37.14 -14.36 23.82
C PHE A 546 -38.63 -14.53 23.48
N SER A 547 -39.23 -15.63 23.97
CA SER A 547 -40.66 -15.94 23.87
C SER A 547 -41.56 -15.17 24.86
N GLN A 548 -41.11 -14.06 25.45
CA GLN A 548 -41.94 -13.22 26.33
C GLN A 548 -43.02 -12.48 25.54
N CYS A 549 -44.05 -13.22 25.14
CA CYS A 549 -45.42 -12.77 25.00
C CYS A 549 -46.33 -13.98 25.16
N ARG A 550 -46.82 -14.13 26.40
CA ARG A 550 -47.71 -15.21 26.84
C ARG A 550 -49.14 -15.12 26.29
N ASN A 551 -49.36 -14.31 25.25
CA ASN A 551 -50.63 -14.22 24.54
C ASN A 551 -50.40 -14.58 23.06
N ASN A 552 -50.83 -15.80 22.73
CA ASN A 552 -51.12 -16.42 21.44
C ASN A 552 -49.99 -16.62 20.41
N ASP A 553 -49.63 -17.90 20.21
CA ASP A 553 -49.25 -18.62 18.98
C ASP A 553 -48.19 -18.11 17.99
N ILE A 554 -47.57 -16.94 18.18
CA ILE A 554 -46.59 -16.43 17.21
C ILE A 554 -45.20 -17.05 17.50
N ARG A 555 -44.86 -18.12 16.77
CA ARG A 555 -43.49 -18.67 16.72
C ARG A 555 -42.56 -17.63 16.13
N GLN A 556 -41.42 -17.41 16.79
CA GLN A 556 -40.43 -16.45 16.33
C GLN A 556 -39.43 -17.21 15.45
N GLU A 557 -39.73 -17.26 14.15
CA GLU A 557 -38.93 -17.95 13.15
C GLU A 557 -38.11 -16.95 12.33
N ILE A 558 -36.91 -17.35 11.91
CA ILE A 558 -36.01 -16.54 11.10
C ILE A 558 -35.25 -17.42 10.10
N LEU A 559 -35.06 -16.89 8.89
CA LEU A 559 -34.18 -17.48 7.88
C LEU A 559 -32.82 -16.81 7.94
N ILE A 560 -31.77 -17.59 8.15
CA ILE A 560 -30.37 -17.15 8.15
C ILE A 560 -29.71 -17.74 6.91
N VAL A 561 -29.17 -16.89 6.05
CA VAL A 561 -28.42 -17.31 4.87
C VAL A 561 -26.97 -16.90 5.02
N ASN A 562 -26.05 -17.87 4.92
CA ASN A 562 -24.61 -17.61 4.85
C ASN A 562 -24.14 -17.82 3.41
N THR A 563 -23.40 -16.85 2.85
CA THR A 563 -22.95 -16.89 1.45
C THR A 563 -21.47 -16.56 1.29
N HIS A 564 -20.87 -17.09 0.23
CA HIS A 564 -19.52 -16.75 -0.22
C HIS A 564 -19.56 -16.52 -1.74
N LEU A 565 -19.75 -15.26 -2.13
CA LEU A 565 -19.92 -14.87 -3.53
C LEU A 565 -18.59 -14.86 -4.28
N LEU A 566 -18.67 -14.85 -5.62
CA LEU A 566 -17.48 -14.85 -6.47
C LEU A 566 -16.64 -13.57 -6.33
N PHE A 567 -15.35 -13.74 -6.03
CA PHE A 567 -14.39 -12.63 -5.96
C PHE A 567 -14.25 -11.88 -7.32
N PRO A 568 -14.22 -10.53 -7.34
CA PRO A 568 -14.14 -9.74 -8.57
C PRO A 568 -12.72 -9.74 -9.15
N HIS A 569 -12.40 -10.71 -10.00
CA HIS A 569 -11.16 -10.65 -10.79
C HIS A 569 -11.28 -9.68 -11.99
N ASP A 570 -12.49 -9.50 -12.54
CA ASP A 570 -12.82 -8.59 -13.63
C ASP A 570 -14.27 -8.07 -13.49
N SER A 571 -14.57 -6.92 -14.09
CA SER A 571 -15.89 -6.29 -14.20
C SER A 571 -16.94 -7.19 -14.87
N SER A 572 -16.53 -8.10 -15.76
CA SER A 572 -17.40 -9.13 -16.36
C SER A 572 -18.03 -10.08 -15.33
N LEU A 573 -17.39 -10.28 -14.18
CA LEU A 573 -17.90 -11.15 -13.10
C LEU A 573 -18.97 -10.50 -12.22
N CYS A 574 -19.31 -9.23 -12.47
CA CYS A 574 -20.38 -8.55 -11.74
C CYS A 574 -21.75 -9.18 -12.03
N LEU A 575 -22.01 -9.58 -13.29
CA LEU A 575 -23.24 -10.26 -13.68
C LEU A 575 -23.40 -11.60 -12.94
N VAL A 576 -22.33 -12.40 -12.88
CA VAL A 576 -22.33 -13.70 -12.19
C VAL A 576 -22.71 -13.56 -10.72
N ARG A 577 -22.17 -12.56 -10.03
CA ARG A 577 -22.58 -12.30 -8.64
C ARG A 577 -24.03 -11.87 -8.52
N LEU A 578 -24.50 -11.04 -9.44
CA LEU A 578 -25.91 -10.63 -9.44
C LEU A 578 -26.81 -11.86 -9.63
N GLN A 579 -26.46 -12.78 -10.54
CA GLN A 579 -27.15 -14.06 -10.73
C GLN A 579 -27.10 -14.93 -9.47
N GLN A 580 -25.95 -15.01 -8.78
CA GLN A 580 -25.83 -15.73 -7.51
C GLN A 580 -26.80 -15.17 -6.46
N VAL A 581 -26.88 -13.85 -6.31
CA VAL A 581 -27.81 -13.21 -5.36
C VAL A 581 -29.27 -13.39 -5.77
N TYR A 582 -29.57 -13.25 -7.07
CA TYR A 582 -30.89 -13.53 -7.61
C TYR A 582 -31.35 -14.96 -7.28
N LYS A 583 -30.48 -15.96 -7.51
CA LYS A 583 -30.74 -17.36 -7.16
C LYS A 583 -30.95 -17.55 -5.67
N ILE A 584 -30.13 -16.93 -4.81
CA ILE A 584 -30.34 -16.98 -3.35
C ILE A 584 -31.75 -16.50 -2.99
N LEU A 585 -32.20 -15.38 -3.56
CA LEU A 585 -33.54 -14.85 -3.28
C LEU A 585 -34.65 -15.73 -3.86
N GLN A 586 -34.45 -16.33 -5.04
CA GLN A 586 -35.38 -17.32 -5.61
C GLN A 586 -35.51 -18.55 -4.71
N TYR A 587 -34.39 -19.03 -4.15
CA TYR A 587 -34.39 -20.15 -3.22
C TYR A 587 -35.10 -19.79 -1.91
N VAL A 588 -34.91 -18.58 -1.38
CA VAL A 588 -35.64 -18.10 -0.20
C VAL A 588 -37.14 -18.05 -0.46
N GLU A 589 -37.58 -17.46 -1.58
CA GLU A 589 -39.00 -17.43 -1.98
C GLU A 589 -39.58 -18.83 -2.17
N SER A 590 -38.86 -19.69 -2.88
CA SER A 590 -39.27 -21.09 -3.13
C SER A 590 -39.38 -21.86 -1.82
N TYR A 591 -38.40 -21.71 -0.92
CA TYR A 591 -38.41 -22.36 0.38
C TYR A 591 -39.57 -21.88 1.25
N GLN A 592 -39.85 -20.57 1.28
CA GLN A 592 -41.01 -20.02 1.98
C GLN A 592 -42.33 -20.58 1.42
N LYS A 593 -42.46 -20.66 0.10
CA LYS A 593 -43.65 -21.21 -0.57
C LYS A 593 -43.82 -22.72 -0.34
N GLU A 594 -42.75 -23.50 -0.49
CA GLU A 594 -42.72 -24.95 -0.27
C GLU A 594 -43.17 -25.31 1.15
N ASN A 595 -42.69 -24.55 2.13
CA ASN A 595 -42.98 -24.78 3.55
C ASN A 595 -44.20 -23.98 4.05
N LYS A 596 -44.91 -23.28 3.17
CA LYS A 596 -46.09 -22.44 3.49
C LYS A 596 -45.83 -21.48 4.65
N LEU A 597 -44.65 -20.86 4.64
CA LEU A 597 -44.22 -19.93 5.67
C LEU A 597 -44.84 -18.55 5.46
N ASN A 598 -45.32 -17.95 6.54
CA ASN A 598 -45.72 -16.54 6.53
C ASN A 598 -44.49 -15.64 6.30
N PRO A 599 -44.68 -14.39 5.84
CA PRO A 599 -43.61 -13.41 5.78
C PRO A 599 -42.90 -13.31 7.14
N MET A 600 -41.61 -13.62 7.13
CA MET A 600 -40.75 -13.66 8.32
C MET A 600 -39.42 -12.97 8.03
N PRO A 601 -38.64 -12.62 9.07
CA PRO A 601 -37.37 -11.97 8.87
C PRO A 601 -36.36 -12.87 8.16
N VAL A 602 -35.56 -12.24 7.31
CA VAL A 602 -34.47 -12.89 6.58
C VAL A 602 -33.16 -12.14 6.86
N MET A 603 -32.16 -12.85 7.36
CA MET A 603 -30.79 -12.36 7.52
C MET A 603 -29.90 -12.96 6.44
N LEU A 604 -29.28 -12.11 5.62
CA LEU A 604 -28.28 -12.55 4.65
C LEU A 604 -26.89 -12.09 5.12
N CYS A 605 -26.02 -13.04 5.40
CA CYS A 605 -24.69 -12.85 5.95
C CYS A 605 -23.64 -13.37 4.96
N GLY A 606 -22.45 -12.76 4.99
CA GLY A 606 -21.27 -13.32 4.33
C GLY A 606 -20.43 -12.32 3.57
N ASP A 607 -19.54 -12.86 2.74
CA ASP A 607 -18.68 -12.09 1.85
C ASP A 607 -19.40 -11.90 0.51
N TRP A 608 -19.90 -10.68 0.30
CA TRP A 608 -20.64 -10.30 -0.90
C TRP A 608 -19.72 -9.89 -2.04
N ASN A 609 -18.45 -9.62 -1.78
CA ASN A 609 -17.46 -9.27 -2.79
C ASN A 609 -17.87 -8.07 -3.69
N GLY A 610 -18.75 -7.20 -3.18
CA GLY A 610 -19.30 -6.04 -3.89
C GLY A 610 -19.43 -4.84 -2.97
N SER A 611 -19.15 -3.64 -3.47
CA SER A 611 -19.19 -2.41 -2.65
C SER A 611 -20.60 -1.84 -2.52
N LYS A 612 -20.78 -0.89 -1.60
CA LYS A 612 -22.02 -0.09 -1.43
C LYS A 612 -22.51 0.56 -2.73
N ARG A 613 -21.59 0.88 -3.65
CA ARG A 613 -21.91 1.50 -4.95
C ARG A 613 -22.21 0.48 -6.06
N GLY A 614 -22.00 -0.81 -5.80
CA GLY A 614 -22.13 -1.88 -6.77
C GLY A 614 -23.58 -2.33 -7.03
N HIS A 615 -23.78 -3.06 -8.12
CA HIS A 615 -25.11 -3.55 -8.55
C HIS A 615 -25.76 -4.51 -7.55
N VAL A 616 -24.97 -5.36 -6.88
CA VAL A 616 -25.46 -6.28 -5.85
C VAL A 616 -26.09 -5.53 -4.67
N TYR A 617 -25.43 -4.46 -4.18
CA TYR A 617 -25.96 -3.65 -3.09
C TYR A 617 -27.30 -3.00 -3.48
N LYS A 618 -27.35 -2.39 -4.67
CA LYS A 618 -28.58 -1.76 -5.19
C LYS A 618 -29.72 -2.76 -5.40
N PHE A 619 -29.42 -3.95 -5.90
CA PHE A 619 -30.40 -5.00 -6.11
C PHE A 619 -31.01 -5.51 -4.80
N LEU A 620 -30.19 -5.70 -3.75
CA LEU A 620 -30.71 -6.08 -2.43
C LEU A 620 -31.58 -4.97 -1.83
N ARG A 621 -31.17 -3.70 -1.98
CA ARG A 621 -31.97 -2.54 -1.55
C ARG A 621 -33.33 -2.46 -2.26
N SER A 622 -33.38 -2.74 -3.57
CA SER A 622 -34.64 -2.75 -4.32
C SER A 622 -35.58 -3.90 -3.93
N GLN A 623 -35.04 -4.93 -3.27
CA GLN A 623 -35.79 -6.04 -2.67
C GLN A 623 -36.14 -5.77 -1.18
N GLY A 624 -35.90 -4.56 -0.68
CA GLY A 624 -36.29 -4.12 0.67
C GLY A 624 -35.26 -4.40 1.76
N PHE A 625 -34.15 -5.09 1.46
CA PHE A 625 -33.10 -5.39 2.44
C PHE A 625 -32.40 -4.11 2.92
N VAL A 626 -32.01 -4.08 4.18
CA VAL A 626 -31.17 -3.02 4.77
C VAL A 626 -29.84 -3.56 5.24
N SER A 627 -28.77 -2.80 5.00
CA SER A 627 -27.46 -3.06 5.60
C SER A 627 -27.55 -2.75 7.08
N SER A 628 -27.30 -3.75 7.93
CA SER A 628 -27.41 -3.58 9.38
C SER A 628 -26.37 -2.59 9.91
N TYR A 629 -25.16 -2.59 9.34
CA TYR A 629 -24.11 -1.64 9.73
C TYR A 629 -24.49 -0.20 9.40
N ASP A 630 -25.02 0.03 8.19
CA ASP A 630 -25.47 1.37 7.78
C ASP A 630 -26.67 1.83 8.64
N THR A 631 -27.58 0.91 9.00
CA THR A 631 -28.74 1.19 9.84
C THR A 631 -28.32 1.61 11.26
N ALA A 632 -27.37 0.89 11.87
CA ALA A 632 -26.88 1.19 13.21
C ALA A 632 -26.21 2.57 13.31
N HIS A 633 -25.51 3.00 12.24
CA HIS A 633 -24.76 4.26 12.19
C HIS A 633 -25.48 5.40 11.47
N GLN A 634 -26.71 5.16 11.00
CA GLN A 634 -27.49 6.12 10.20
C GLN A 634 -26.73 6.61 8.94
N TYR A 635 -26.01 5.70 8.29
CA TYR A 635 -25.23 6.02 7.09
C TYR A 635 -26.06 5.95 5.82
N THR A 636 -25.83 6.93 4.96
CA THR A 636 -26.46 7.06 3.63
C THR A 636 -25.55 6.53 2.53
N ASP A 637 -26.03 6.45 1.29
CA ASP A 637 -25.21 6.01 0.15
C ASP A 637 -24.01 6.92 -0.15
N ALA A 638 -24.06 8.19 0.29
CA ALA A 638 -22.93 9.12 0.22
C ALA A 638 -21.76 8.68 1.11
N ASP A 639 -22.02 7.91 2.16
CA ASP A 639 -21.05 7.52 3.20
C ASP A 639 -20.24 6.26 2.87
N ALA A 640 -20.25 5.82 1.61
CA ALA A 640 -19.64 4.56 1.14
C ALA A 640 -18.13 4.40 1.44
N HIS A 641 -17.43 5.46 1.83
CA HIS A 641 -15.98 5.46 2.11
C HIS A 641 -15.64 5.51 3.61
N LYS A 642 -16.64 5.58 4.51
CA LYS A 642 -16.39 5.77 5.95
C LYS A 642 -15.80 4.55 6.64
N TRP A 643 -16.10 3.35 6.13
CA TRP A 643 -15.62 2.09 6.69
C TRP A 643 -15.09 1.15 5.60
N VAL A 644 -14.23 0.22 5.99
CA VAL A 644 -13.72 -0.86 5.14
C VAL A 644 -13.89 -2.19 5.87
N SER A 645 -13.88 -3.31 5.13
CA SER A 645 -14.00 -4.64 5.72
C SER A 645 -13.07 -5.68 5.11
N HIS A 646 -12.43 -5.39 3.98
CA HIS A 646 -11.52 -6.32 3.32
C HIS A 646 -10.31 -5.58 2.74
N ARG A 647 -9.11 -6.11 2.98
CA ARG A 647 -7.88 -5.78 2.26
C ARG A 647 -7.56 -6.88 1.25
N ASN A 648 -7.85 -6.65 -0.02
CA ASN A 648 -7.66 -7.70 -1.03
C ASN A 648 -6.17 -8.06 -1.25
N HIS A 649 -5.92 -9.13 -2.01
CA HIS A 649 -4.57 -9.59 -2.37
C HIS A 649 -3.70 -8.56 -3.12
N ARG A 650 -4.30 -7.48 -3.67
CA ARG A 650 -3.58 -6.35 -4.30
C ARG A 650 -3.25 -5.23 -3.31
N GLY A 651 -3.68 -5.36 -2.05
CA GLY A 651 -3.52 -4.38 -1.00
C GLY A 651 -4.60 -3.31 -0.96
N ASN A 652 -5.62 -3.37 -1.82
CA ASN A 652 -6.71 -2.39 -1.82
C ASN A 652 -7.69 -2.68 -0.68
N ILE A 653 -8.10 -1.64 0.01
CA ILE A 653 -9.12 -1.70 1.07
C ILE A 653 -10.50 -1.43 0.49
N CYS A 654 -11.49 -2.20 0.89
CA CYS A 654 -12.87 -2.07 0.41
C CYS A 654 -13.87 -2.53 1.49
N GLY A 655 -15.05 -1.90 1.52
CA GLY A 655 -16.19 -2.36 2.32
C GLY A 655 -17.06 -3.30 1.49
N VAL A 656 -17.01 -4.59 1.80
CA VAL A 656 -17.65 -5.67 1.00
C VAL A 656 -18.37 -6.72 1.85
N ASP A 657 -18.18 -6.71 3.17
CA ASP A 657 -18.79 -7.63 4.10
C ASP A 657 -20.03 -6.98 4.73
N PHE A 658 -21.19 -7.62 4.58
CA PHE A 658 -22.47 -7.08 5.01
C PHE A 658 -23.30 -8.15 5.73
N ILE A 659 -24.08 -7.70 6.72
CA ILE A 659 -25.22 -8.43 7.27
C ILE A 659 -26.47 -7.66 6.86
N TRP A 660 -27.24 -8.25 5.95
CA TRP A 660 -28.49 -7.69 5.45
C TRP A 660 -29.66 -8.21 6.27
N LEU A 661 -30.59 -7.31 6.59
CA LEU A 661 -31.84 -7.65 7.25
C LEU A 661 -33.01 -7.27 6.34
N LEU A 662 -33.92 -8.21 6.16
CA LEU A 662 -35.26 -7.95 5.62
C LEU A 662 -36.27 -8.29 6.70
N ASN A 663 -37.11 -7.32 7.03
CA ASN A 663 -38.27 -7.52 7.89
C ASN A 663 -39.54 -7.70 7.03
N PRO A 664 -40.55 -8.40 7.55
CA PRO A 664 -41.80 -8.74 6.83
C PRO A 664 -42.78 -7.56 6.66
N ASP A 665 -42.42 -6.35 7.08
CA ASP A 665 -43.23 -5.13 7.02
C ASP A 665 -43.07 -4.35 5.71
N ARG A 666 -42.15 -4.77 4.83
CA ARG A 666 -41.79 -4.04 3.61
C ARG A 666 -42.45 -4.63 2.37
N TYR A 667 -43.08 -3.76 1.58
CA TYR A 667 -43.52 -4.09 0.23
C TYR A 667 -42.33 -4.59 -0.62
N ARG A 668 -42.56 -5.68 -1.36
CA ARG A 668 -41.55 -6.30 -2.21
C ARG A 668 -41.91 -6.11 -3.69
N LYS A 669 -41.04 -5.44 -4.43
CA LYS A 669 -41.10 -5.42 -5.89
C LYS A 669 -40.86 -6.84 -6.42
N LEU A 670 -41.60 -7.26 -7.44
CA LEU A 670 -41.45 -8.56 -8.07
C LEU A 670 -39.97 -8.83 -8.41
N LEU A 671 -39.48 -10.01 -8.00
CA LEU A 671 -38.06 -10.34 -8.11
C LEU A 671 -37.54 -10.26 -9.56
N LYS A 672 -38.35 -10.72 -10.52
CA LYS A 672 -38.04 -10.62 -11.96
C LYS A 672 -37.86 -9.17 -12.44
N THR A 673 -38.73 -8.25 -12.02
CA THR A 673 -38.63 -6.84 -12.41
C THR A 673 -37.39 -6.19 -11.82
N SER A 674 -37.09 -6.48 -10.54
CA SER A 674 -35.87 -5.96 -9.89
C SER A 674 -34.60 -6.52 -10.52
N TRP A 675 -34.63 -7.77 -10.97
CA TRP A 675 -33.53 -8.39 -11.71
C TRP A 675 -33.26 -7.63 -13.01
N SER A 676 -34.29 -7.38 -13.80
CA SER A 676 -34.17 -6.65 -15.06
C SER A 676 -33.67 -5.22 -14.87
N ASP A 677 -34.18 -4.49 -13.87
CA ASP A 677 -33.68 -3.15 -13.53
C ASP A 677 -32.19 -3.17 -13.17
N ALA A 678 -31.75 -4.18 -12.42
CA ALA A 678 -30.34 -4.32 -12.03
C ALA A 678 -29.44 -4.63 -13.23
N VAL A 679 -29.90 -5.46 -14.18
CA VAL A 679 -29.19 -5.76 -15.43
C VAL A 679 -29.15 -4.52 -16.33
N PHE A 680 -30.25 -3.78 -16.49
CA PHE A 680 -30.24 -2.52 -17.24
C PHE A 680 -29.34 -1.46 -16.60
N GLY A 681 -29.31 -1.38 -15.26
CA GLY A 681 -28.38 -0.51 -14.55
C GLY A 681 -26.91 -0.85 -14.85
N MET A 682 -26.57 -2.14 -14.99
CA MET A 682 -25.23 -2.59 -15.38
C MET A 682 -24.93 -2.29 -16.84
N PHE A 683 -25.89 -2.54 -17.74
CA PHE A 683 -25.81 -2.20 -19.16
C PHE A 683 -25.50 -0.70 -19.36
N LYS A 684 -26.26 0.17 -18.69
CA LYS A 684 -26.04 1.62 -18.68
C LYS A 684 -24.65 2.01 -18.17
N TYR A 685 -24.18 1.35 -17.10
CA TYR A 685 -22.83 1.60 -16.57
C TYR A 685 -21.74 1.27 -17.59
N LEU A 686 -21.87 0.15 -18.32
CA LEU A 686 -20.92 -0.24 -19.36
C LEU A 686 -20.91 0.75 -20.53
N LEU A 687 -22.08 1.20 -20.99
CA LEU A 687 -22.19 2.23 -22.03
C LEU A 687 -21.51 3.55 -21.62
N ARG A 688 -21.76 4.03 -20.39
CA ARG A 688 -21.12 5.25 -19.87
C ARG A 688 -19.61 5.09 -19.71
N LYS A 689 -19.13 3.90 -19.31
CA LYS A 689 -17.70 3.61 -19.20
C LYS A 689 -17.00 3.66 -20.57
N ALA A 690 -17.70 3.32 -21.65
CA ALA A 690 -17.23 3.49 -23.01
C ALA A 690 -17.24 4.95 -23.51
N SER A 691 -17.58 5.92 -22.64
CA SER A 691 -17.70 7.35 -22.97
C SER A 691 -18.76 7.68 -24.02
N LEU A 692 -19.77 6.81 -24.17
CA LEU A 692 -20.90 7.07 -25.06
C LEU A 692 -21.83 8.10 -24.40
N THR A 693 -22.17 9.16 -25.14
CA THR A 693 -23.28 10.05 -24.76
C THR A 693 -24.61 9.32 -24.98
N GLU A 694 -25.71 9.94 -24.58
CA GLU A 694 -27.05 9.38 -24.78
C GLU A 694 -27.36 9.03 -26.23
N ASN A 695 -27.05 9.98 -27.11
CA ASN A 695 -27.28 9.83 -28.54
C ASN A 695 -26.34 8.77 -29.13
N ASP A 696 -25.07 8.73 -28.67
CA ASP A 696 -24.11 7.72 -29.13
C ASP A 696 -24.50 6.32 -28.63
N ALA A 697 -25.08 6.21 -27.43
CA ALA A 697 -25.56 4.95 -26.89
C ALA A 697 -26.77 4.44 -27.65
N PHE A 698 -27.74 5.30 -27.95
CA PHE A 698 -28.87 4.94 -28.80
C PHE A 698 -28.40 4.50 -30.19
N ALA A 699 -27.48 5.25 -30.80
CA ALA A 699 -26.88 4.88 -32.09
C ALA A 699 -26.12 3.54 -32.02
N PHE A 700 -25.40 3.28 -30.93
CA PHE A 700 -24.71 2.01 -30.71
C PHE A 700 -25.68 0.81 -30.66
N LEU A 701 -26.82 0.97 -30.00
CA LEU A 701 -27.87 -0.05 -29.94
C LEU A 701 -28.58 -0.30 -31.27
N LYS A 702 -28.66 0.73 -32.14
CA LYS A 702 -29.22 0.59 -33.48
C LYS A 702 -28.34 -0.24 -34.42
N ALA A 703 -27.04 -0.38 -34.11
CA ALA A 703 -26.05 -0.96 -35.02
C ALA A 703 -26.14 -0.32 -36.42
N ASP A 704 -26.17 -1.12 -37.50
CA ASP A 704 -26.24 -0.64 -38.88
C ASP A 704 -27.68 -0.28 -39.34
N ASN A 705 -28.67 -0.27 -38.45
CA ASN A 705 -30.05 0.02 -38.82
C ASN A 705 -30.27 1.52 -39.09
N HIS A 706 -30.78 1.85 -40.28
CA HIS A 706 -31.04 3.22 -40.71
C HIS A 706 -32.33 3.84 -40.11
N GLY A 707 -33.26 3.05 -39.58
CA GLY A 707 -34.51 3.56 -38.95
C GLY A 707 -34.28 4.20 -37.58
N GLU A 708 -35.13 5.12 -37.10
CA GLU A 708 -35.00 5.78 -35.78
C GLU A 708 -35.40 4.92 -34.57
N TYR A 709 -35.14 3.61 -34.61
CA TYR A 709 -35.53 2.65 -33.57
C TYR A 709 -34.50 1.52 -33.46
N ILE A 710 -34.46 0.89 -32.27
CA ILE A 710 -33.63 -0.27 -31.97
C ILE A 710 -34.44 -1.54 -32.25
N THR A 711 -33.83 -2.53 -32.90
CA THR A 711 -34.44 -3.85 -33.11
C THR A 711 -33.92 -4.86 -32.10
N TYR A 712 -34.62 -5.99 -31.92
CA TYR A 712 -34.13 -7.09 -31.07
C TYR A 712 -32.74 -7.58 -31.49
N SER A 713 -32.46 -7.63 -32.80
CA SER A 713 -31.14 -8.01 -33.32
C SER A 713 -30.05 -7.00 -32.95
N GLY A 714 -30.32 -5.69 -33.08
CA GLY A 714 -29.41 -4.62 -32.66
C GLY A 714 -29.16 -4.65 -31.16
N PHE A 715 -30.21 -4.85 -30.36
CA PHE A 715 -30.10 -5.01 -28.90
C PHE A 715 -29.24 -6.21 -28.50
N CYS A 716 -29.46 -7.37 -29.12
CA CYS A 716 -28.63 -8.56 -28.88
C CYS A 716 -27.17 -8.32 -29.27
N GLU A 717 -26.92 -7.65 -30.38
CA GLU A 717 -25.56 -7.34 -30.83
C GLU A 717 -24.85 -6.38 -29.87
N ALA A 718 -25.54 -5.34 -29.38
CA ALA A 718 -25.02 -4.45 -28.35
C ALA A 718 -24.68 -5.20 -27.04
N LEU A 719 -25.56 -6.11 -26.59
CA LEU A 719 -25.28 -6.96 -25.42
C LEU A 719 -24.06 -7.87 -25.63
N ARG A 720 -23.87 -8.38 -26.86
CA ARG A 720 -22.71 -9.21 -27.21
C ARG A 720 -21.43 -8.40 -27.20
N GLN A 721 -21.44 -7.20 -27.77
CA GLN A 721 -20.29 -6.29 -27.78
C GLN A 721 -19.89 -5.81 -26.37
N LEU A 722 -20.85 -5.70 -25.45
CA LEU A 722 -20.60 -5.37 -24.05
C LEU A 722 -20.25 -6.60 -23.17
N ASN A 723 -20.09 -7.79 -23.76
CA ASN A 723 -19.83 -9.05 -23.06
C ASN A 723 -20.88 -9.38 -21.98
N LEU A 724 -22.17 -9.14 -22.27
CA LEU A 724 -23.28 -9.59 -21.42
C LEU A 724 -23.92 -10.89 -21.93
N ILE A 725 -23.75 -11.20 -23.21
CA ILE A 725 -24.17 -12.46 -23.84
C ILE A 725 -23.04 -13.06 -24.70
N GLY A 726 -23.15 -14.35 -25.04
CA GLY A 726 -22.21 -15.01 -25.96
C GLY A 726 -21.02 -15.73 -25.31
N HIS A 727 -21.00 -15.85 -23.98
CA HIS A 727 -20.03 -16.65 -23.23
C HIS A 727 -20.71 -17.43 -22.11
N CYS A 728 -20.02 -18.42 -21.52
CA CYS A 728 -20.60 -19.37 -20.55
C CYS A 728 -21.26 -18.73 -19.31
N ASN A 729 -20.81 -17.53 -18.91
CA ASN A 729 -21.29 -16.82 -17.72
C ASN A 729 -22.21 -15.62 -18.06
N GLY A 730 -22.76 -15.57 -19.27
CA GLY A 730 -23.59 -14.47 -19.76
C GLY A 730 -25.08 -14.69 -19.47
N LEU A 731 -25.92 -13.75 -19.90
CA LEU A 731 -27.38 -13.93 -19.84
C LEU A 731 -27.79 -15.08 -20.78
N SER A 732 -28.79 -15.87 -20.35
CA SER A 732 -29.38 -16.91 -21.18
C SER A 732 -30.21 -16.30 -22.33
N VAL A 733 -30.60 -17.14 -23.29
CA VAL A 733 -31.48 -16.71 -24.39
C VAL A 733 -32.83 -16.26 -23.85
N GLU A 734 -33.35 -16.96 -22.85
CA GLU A 734 -34.61 -16.64 -22.16
C GLU A 734 -34.48 -15.33 -21.38
N GLU A 735 -33.40 -15.14 -20.62
CA GLU A 735 -33.15 -13.89 -19.87
C GLU A 735 -33.02 -12.69 -20.81
N THR A 736 -32.40 -12.89 -21.99
CA THR A 736 -32.24 -11.83 -23.01
C THR A 736 -33.58 -11.46 -23.63
N LYS A 737 -34.45 -12.45 -23.90
CA LYS A 737 -35.83 -12.20 -24.37
C LYS A 737 -36.66 -11.48 -23.31
N ASP A 738 -36.60 -11.92 -22.06
CA ASP A 738 -37.30 -11.29 -20.94
C ASP A 738 -36.86 -9.84 -20.71
N LEU A 739 -35.58 -9.52 -20.97
CA LEU A 739 -35.09 -8.14 -20.96
C LEU A 739 -35.63 -7.33 -22.13
N TRP A 740 -35.67 -7.91 -23.33
CA TRP A 740 -36.25 -7.24 -24.51
C TRP A 740 -37.72 -6.89 -24.30
N PHE A 741 -38.54 -7.83 -23.84
CA PHE A 741 -39.95 -7.58 -23.54
C PHE A 741 -40.18 -6.53 -22.45
N GLN A 742 -39.17 -6.23 -21.63
CA GLN A 742 -39.23 -5.16 -20.64
C GLN A 742 -38.67 -3.84 -21.15
N ALA A 743 -37.95 -3.85 -22.27
CA ALA A 743 -37.45 -2.66 -22.95
C ALA A 743 -38.49 -2.12 -23.95
N ASP A 744 -39.19 -3.00 -24.65
CA ASP A 744 -40.31 -2.73 -25.55
C ASP A 744 -41.59 -2.58 -24.73
N ILE A 745 -41.95 -1.33 -24.38
CA ILE A 745 -43.00 -1.03 -23.40
C ILE A 745 -44.38 -1.14 -24.05
N ASP A 746 -44.50 -0.70 -25.29
CA ASP A 746 -45.77 -0.73 -26.04
C ASP A 746 -46.01 -2.06 -26.78
N GLY A 747 -45.00 -2.93 -26.85
CA GLY A 747 -45.08 -4.26 -27.45
C GLY A 747 -45.09 -4.25 -28.98
N ASN A 748 -44.62 -3.16 -29.61
CA ASN A 748 -44.62 -2.99 -31.05
C ASN A 748 -43.48 -3.75 -31.77
N GLY A 749 -42.56 -4.36 -31.01
CA GLY A 749 -41.44 -5.16 -31.53
C GLY A 749 -40.17 -4.36 -31.84
N VAL A 750 -40.13 -3.07 -31.53
CA VAL A 750 -38.96 -2.19 -31.63
C VAL A 750 -38.86 -1.32 -30.36
N VAL A 751 -37.69 -0.73 -30.10
CA VAL A 751 -37.51 0.23 -28.99
C VAL A 751 -37.18 1.59 -29.58
N ASP A 752 -38.10 2.55 -29.42
CA ASP A 752 -37.89 3.92 -29.91
C ASP A 752 -37.04 4.77 -28.94
N TYR A 753 -36.69 5.99 -29.35
CA TYR A 753 -35.87 6.89 -28.52
C TYR A 753 -36.58 7.28 -27.21
N SER A 754 -37.92 7.38 -27.24
CA SER A 754 -38.72 7.72 -26.06
C SER A 754 -38.76 6.57 -25.06
N GLU A 755 -38.87 5.32 -25.51
CA GLU A 755 -38.78 4.10 -24.69
C GLU A 755 -37.37 3.89 -24.13
N PHE A 756 -36.33 4.17 -24.95
CA PHE A 756 -34.94 4.16 -24.50
C PHE A 756 -34.69 5.19 -23.38
N GLN A 757 -35.28 6.38 -23.50
CA GLN A 757 -35.24 7.43 -22.49
C GLN A 757 -36.10 7.10 -21.25
N GLN A 758 -37.28 6.52 -21.45
CA GLN A 758 -38.25 6.28 -20.38
C GLN A 758 -37.81 5.09 -19.50
N GLN A 759 -37.41 5.45 -18.28
CA GLN A 759 -37.38 4.67 -17.04
C GLN A 759 -36.50 3.42 -16.91
N ARG A 760 -35.96 2.80 -17.96
CA ARG A 760 -35.18 1.54 -17.77
C ARG A 760 -33.79 1.50 -18.40
N ILE A 761 -33.61 1.92 -19.66
CA ILE A 761 -32.30 1.80 -20.33
C ILE A 761 -31.38 2.99 -20.02
N TRP A 762 -31.81 4.23 -20.25
CA TRP A 762 -30.93 5.40 -20.12
C TRP A 762 -31.20 6.32 -18.93
N ASN A 763 -32.44 6.72 -18.63
CA ASN A 763 -32.76 7.58 -17.48
C ASN A 763 -33.63 6.85 -16.45
N PRO A 764 -33.04 6.22 -15.41
CA PRO A 764 -33.76 5.77 -14.24
C PRO A 764 -33.99 6.98 -13.33
N THR A 765 -34.79 7.94 -13.77
CA THR A 765 -35.35 8.97 -12.87
C THR A 765 -36.76 8.54 -12.51
N GLY A 766 -36.94 8.17 -11.23
CA GLY A 766 -38.21 7.81 -10.59
C GLY A 766 -38.29 6.30 -10.30
N SER A 767 -37.95 5.82 -9.11
CA SER A 767 -38.82 5.95 -7.93
C SER A 767 -38.06 5.98 -6.58
N GLU A 768 -37.11 6.90 -6.38
CA GLU A 768 -36.66 7.25 -5.01
C GLU A 768 -37.32 8.55 -4.49
N GLN A 769 -38.19 9.18 -5.29
CA GLN A 769 -39.00 10.31 -4.88
C GLN A 769 -40.42 10.18 -5.46
N ARG A 770 -41.23 9.30 -4.85
CA ARG A 770 -42.70 9.30 -4.81
C ARG A 770 -43.16 7.94 -4.29
N ASP A 771 -42.97 7.71 -2.99
CA ASP A 771 -43.76 6.73 -2.22
C ASP A 771 -43.84 7.12 -0.73
N GLU A 772 -43.58 8.41 -0.41
CA GLU A 772 -43.92 8.97 0.91
C GLU A 772 -45.33 9.57 0.94
N ASN A 773 -46.11 9.43 -0.13
CA ASN A 773 -47.44 10.06 -0.26
C ASN A 773 -48.55 9.15 -0.80
N SER A 774 -48.54 7.87 -0.43
CA SER A 774 -49.73 7.00 -0.52
C SER A 774 -50.34 6.75 0.86
N ASN A 775 -50.60 7.86 1.60
CA ASN A 775 -51.63 7.87 2.63
C ASN A 775 -53.01 7.98 1.96
N GLU A 776 -53.38 6.99 1.14
CA GLU A 776 -54.78 6.81 0.80
C GLU A 776 -55.47 6.18 2.00
N ARG A 777 -56.29 6.99 2.68
CA ARG A 777 -57.36 6.54 3.57
C ARG A 777 -58.33 5.68 2.76
N GLY A 778 -58.00 4.41 2.56
CA GLY A 778 -58.97 3.37 2.23
C GLY A 778 -59.84 3.11 3.46
N GLY A 779 -61.01 3.72 3.49
CA GLY A 779 -62.03 3.41 4.49
C GLY A 779 -62.51 1.96 4.36
N GLY A 780 -62.58 1.26 5.49
CA GLY A 780 -63.55 0.17 5.70
C GLY A 780 -63.12 -1.25 5.30
N SER A 781 -62.40 -1.92 6.20
CA SER A 781 -62.82 -3.21 6.77
C SER A 781 -61.87 -3.58 7.92
N LYS A 782 -62.39 -3.76 9.13
CA LYS A 782 -61.62 -4.25 10.30
C LYS A 782 -61.32 -5.74 10.11
N GLY A 783 -60.35 -6.06 9.25
CA GLY A 783 -59.66 -7.36 9.27
C GLY A 783 -58.57 -7.34 10.34
N ILE A 784 -58.46 -8.42 11.13
CA ILE A 784 -57.41 -8.59 12.13
C ILE A 784 -56.05 -8.50 11.41
N GLN A 785 -55.28 -7.45 11.65
CA GLN A 785 -53.96 -7.29 11.07
C GLN A 785 -53.00 -8.25 11.77
N GLU A 786 -52.59 -9.32 11.09
CA GLU A 786 -51.64 -10.31 11.63
C GLU A 786 -50.35 -9.61 12.07
N GLN A 787 -50.02 -9.74 13.35
CA GLN A 787 -48.76 -9.26 13.91
C GLN A 787 -47.69 -10.33 13.67
N THR A 788 -46.54 -9.91 13.16
CA THR A 788 -45.35 -10.74 12.98
C THR A 788 -44.17 -10.14 13.76
N ILE A 789 -43.08 -10.88 13.83
CA ILE A 789 -41.89 -10.48 14.56
C ILE A 789 -40.83 -10.09 13.54
N GLY A 790 -40.28 -8.89 13.72
CA GLY A 790 -39.12 -8.37 13.01
C GLY A 790 -37.94 -8.17 13.94
N PHE A 791 -36.87 -7.61 13.40
CA PHE A 791 -35.70 -7.20 14.16
C PHE A 791 -35.39 -5.72 13.99
N SER A 792 -35.05 -5.06 15.08
CA SER A 792 -34.44 -3.74 15.07
C SER A 792 -32.94 -3.89 15.28
N VAL A 793 -32.15 -3.18 14.45
CA VAL A 793 -30.70 -3.12 14.62
C VAL A 793 -30.38 -2.15 15.74
N LYS A 794 -29.72 -2.65 16.80
CA LYS A 794 -29.34 -1.84 17.97
C LYS A 794 -27.92 -1.32 17.89
N ASN A 795 -27.01 -2.16 17.42
CA ASN A 795 -25.61 -1.81 17.27
C ASN A 795 -24.97 -2.70 16.19
N ALA A 796 -23.93 -2.21 15.55
CA ALA A 796 -23.12 -2.97 14.62
C ALA A 796 -21.67 -2.52 14.77
N VAL A 797 -20.72 -3.45 14.80
CA VAL A 797 -19.31 -3.11 14.99
C VAL A 797 -18.44 -3.95 14.07
N PHE A 798 -17.43 -3.32 13.48
CA PHE A 798 -16.34 -4.06 12.86
C PHE A 798 -15.17 -4.24 13.84
N PHE A 799 -14.53 -5.40 13.75
CA PHE A 799 -13.24 -5.64 14.36
C PHE A 799 -12.22 -6.03 13.29
N PRO A 800 -11.04 -5.39 13.26
CA PRO A 800 -10.52 -4.45 14.25
C PRO A 800 -11.10 -3.01 14.11
N PRO A 801 -11.23 -2.21 15.19
CA PRO A 801 -11.97 -0.93 15.18
C PRO A 801 -11.43 0.13 14.23
N GLU A 802 -10.18 -0.01 13.78
CA GLU A 802 -9.56 0.85 12.77
C GLU A 802 -10.32 0.84 11.44
N VAL A 803 -10.95 -0.28 11.10
CA VAL A 803 -11.66 -0.46 9.83
C VAL A 803 -12.96 0.33 9.76
N GLU A 804 -13.56 0.64 10.92
CA GLU A 804 -14.71 1.56 11.04
C GLU A 804 -14.35 3.00 10.72
N LYS A 805 -13.05 3.32 10.70
CA LYS A 805 -12.49 4.63 10.33
C LYS A 805 -11.91 4.62 8.92
N GLY A 806 -12.26 3.61 8.12
CA GLY A 806 -11.80 3.45 6.75
C GLY A 806 -10.33 3.08 6.61
N ARG A 807 -9.72 2.46 7.64
CA ARG A 807 -8.29 2.10 7.65
C ARG A 807 -8.08 0.62 7.95
N TRP A 808 -7.09 -0.01 7.31
CA TRP A 808 -6.69 -1.37 7.62
C TRP A 808 -5.49 -1.40 8.58
N PRO A 809 -5.56 -2.10 9.72
CA PRO A 809 -4.41 -2.25 10.62
C PRO A 809 -3.36 -3.20 10.05
N GLU A 810 -2.09 -2.82 10.16
CA GLU A 810 -0.97 -3.59 9.60
C GLU A 810 -0.62 -4.85 10.42
N ASP A 811 -0.99 -4.88 11.71
CA ASP A 811 -0.75 -5.98 12.63
C ASP A 811 -1.92 -6.97 12.73
N PHE A 812 -2.99 -6.76 11.95
CA PHE A 812 -4.11 -7.70 11.91
C PHE A 812 -3.78 -8.92 11.06
N SER A 813 -3.35 -9.98 11.74
CA SER A 813 -2.85 -11.21 11.13
C SER A 813 -3.88 -12.33 11.04
N LEU A 814 -5.08 -12.15 11.61
CA LEU A 814 -6.09 -13.21 11.67
C LEU A 814 -6.69 -13.51 10.29
N SER A 815 -7.04 -12.49 9.53
CA SER A 815 -7.57 -12.60 8.17
C SER A 815 -7.24 -11.32 7.39
N ASP A 816 -7.49 -11.33 6.09
CA ASP A 816 -7.54 -10.12 5.26
C ASP A 816 -8.96 -9.52 5.19
N HIS A 817 -9.93 -10.13 5.87
CA HIS A 817 -11.25 -9.57 6.16
C HIS A 817 -11.40 -9.16 7.63
N ALA A 818 -12.23 -8.16 7.88
CA ALA A 818 -12.62 -7.69 9.19
C ALA A 818 -13.91 -8.42 9.56
N ARG A 819 -14.03 -8.71 10.85
CA ARG A 819 -15.23 -9.35 11.38
C ARG A 819 -16.30 -8.29 11.60
N LEU A 820 -17.52 -8.56 11.15
CA LEU A 820 -18.69 -7.72 11.44
C LEU A 820 -19.58 -8.43 12.45
N THR A 821 -19.89 -7.77 13.57
CA THR A 821 -20.85 -8.24 14.57
C THR A 821 -21.99 -7.26 14.72
N VAL A 822 -23.22 -7.74 14.68
CA VAL A 822 -24.44 -6.94 14.78
C VAL A 822 -25.31 -7.43 15.93
N VAL A 823 -25.90 -6.50 16.67
CA VAL A 823 -26.86 -6.74 17.76
C VAL A 823 -28.26 -6.38 17.27
N PHE A 824 -29.17 -7.33 17.38
CA PHE A 824 -30.57 -7.21 17.00
C PHE A 824 -31.46 -7.35 18.23
N SER A 825 -32.54 -6.58 18.30
CA SER A 825 -33.63 -6.80 19.25
C SER A 825 -34.90 -7.24 18.51
N PRO A 826 -35.60 -8.28 18.96
CA PRO A 826 -36.92 -8.62 18.42
C PRO A 826 -37.90 -7.44 18.60
N ILE A 827 -38.70 -7.16 17.59
CA ILE A 827 -39.77 -6.16 17.62
C ILE A 827 -41.05 -6.74 17.02
N ARG A 828 -42.20 -6.30 17.51
CA ARG A 828 -43.50 -6.63 16.90
C ARG A 828 -43.80 -5.64 15.79
N MET A 829 -44.32 -6.13 14.68
CA MET A 829 -44.67 -5.30 13.53
C MET A 829 -45.87 -5.85 12.77
N PRO A 830 -46.65 -4.98 12.10
CA PRO A 830 -47.72 -5.43 11.22
C PRO A 830 -47.14 -6.16 10.02
N CYS A 831 -47.73 -7.30 9.66
CA CYS A 831 -47.37 -8.01 8.43
C CYS A 831 -48.00 -7.29 7.22
N SER A 832 -47.22 -6.98 6.18
CA SER A 832 -47.79 -6.55 4.90
C SER A 832 -48.32 -7.78 4.16
N GLN A 833 -49.63 -7.87 3.94
CA GLN A 833 -50.19 -8.92 3.10
C GLN A 833 -49.66 -8.74 1.67
N SER A 834 -49.01 -9.77 1.11
CA SER A 834 -48.71 -9.79 -0.32
C SER A 834 -50.04 -9.87 -1.07
N THR A 835 -50.44 -8.80 -1.75
CA THR A 835 -51.47 -8.91 -2.79
C THR A 835 -50.90 -9.84 -3.87
N SER A 836 -51.60 -10.96 -4.06
CA SER A 836 -51.30 -12.05 -5.01
C SER A 836 -50.89 -11.59 -6.40
#